data_AF-A0A8C6KEW0-F1
#
_entry.id   AF-A0A8C6KEW0-F1
#
_cell.length_a   1.000
_cell.length_b   1.000
_cell.length_c   1.000
_cell.angle_alpha   90.00
_cell.angle_beta   90.00
_cell.angle_gamma   90.00
#
_symmetry.space_group_name_H-M   'P 1'
#
loop_
_entity.id
_entity.type
_entity.pdbx_description
1 polymer ?
#
loop_
_entity_poly.entity_id
_entity_poly.type
_entity_poly.pdbx_seq_one_letter_code
_entity_poly.pdbx_strand_id
1 'polypeptide(L)'
;MQSLRLVSSLLIMLNVSAAKSSTSCFLQRKFHLNGMHKAGDVVLGGLFRAHYFPISPDRSFNSEPEQLTCYDLDVEGLKRAQIMAFAIDEINRSPELLPNVTLGYSLYDNCLTLGVGFRGALALLSGQQEETVTDEKCLGSPPVIGLVGDSSSTHCMAISSVLGLYKVPIVSYFATCSCLSDRQKYPSFFRTIPSDSFQVRAIIQILKHFGWTWVGLLISDDDYGLYAARSFQSDLSTSREGCLAYLEVLTRKKDSAELKRIVDVMKKSTARVVIVFSDEVPILNLIEEVVRQKLTGLQWLASEAWSTAAVLQTPELMPYLGGTLGVAVRRGEIPGLRDFLLQTRPDLHYNNSNENNMVNQFWEFTFQCRFAPPPAGWVENRGTLCTGEEDLQSVDTKFLDISNLRSDYNIYKAVYALAYALDDMLQCQPGRGPFSKNGCATLQTLQPWQLVYYLEKVNFTTSFGDQVSFDENGDALPIYDIMNWSWHPDGRTEVVTVGDVKASVLNGEELRLDEDKIFWNFESKQPPRSVCSENCPPGTRTVRKKGEPECCFDCIPCSEGKISNSTNSLECFSCPEGFWSSPQRDQCVLKQTVFLSYEEPLGLCLTAASLLGTFICAVVLGILIYHRRTPIVKANNSEVSFQLLLSLKLCFLCSLLFIGRPRLWTCQLRHAAFGISFVLCVSCILVKTMVVLAVFKASKPGGGASLKWFGVSQQRGTVLVLTSVQAAICTVWLVLSSPMPHKNTQYHNNKIVYECAIGSAVGFSVLLGYIGLLAVISCLIAFFSRNLPDNFNEAKLITFSMLIFCAVWVAFVPAYISSPGKHADAVEVFAILASSFGILVSLFGPKCYIILLKPERNTKKALMGRNTKGTSEY
;
A
#
# COMPACT_ATOMS: atom_id res chain seq x y z
N MET A 1 20.32 29.23 -43.45
CA MET A 1 21.22 30.06 -44.30
C MET A 1 22.06 31.09 -43.51
N GLN A 2 22.23 30.95 -42.19
CA GLN A 2 23.23 31.72 -41.40
C GLN A 2 24.14 30.82 -40.54
N SER A 3 24.32 29.55 -40.95
CA SER A 3 25.62 28.89 -40.88
C SER A 3 26.74 29.79 -41.50
N LEU A 4 26.37 30.78 -42.33
CA LEU A 4 27.21 31.83 -42.91
C LEU A 4 27.70 32.93 -41.94
N ARG A 5 27.04 33.26 -40.82
CA ARG A 5 27.60 34.25 -39.84
C ARG A 5 28.53 33.61 -38.81
N LEU A 6 28.41 32.29 -38.61
CA LEU A 6 29.43 31.49 -37.94
C LEU A 6 30.80 31.61 -38.64
N VAL A 7 30.84 31.83 -39.96
CA VAL A 7 32.09 31.93 -40.74
C VAL A 7 32.57 33.38 -40.92
N SER A 8 31.68 34.37 -40.93
CA SER A 8 32.05 35.79 -41.04
C SER A 8 32.65 36.40 -39.76
N SER A 9 32.55 35.75 -38.60
CA SER A 9 33.31 36.14 -37.41
C SER A 9 34.43 35.16 -37.06
N LEU A 10 34.49 34.00 -37.71
CA LEU A 10 35.80 33.37 -37.97
C LEU A 10 36.74 34.34 -38.73
N LEU A 11 36.22 35.36 -39.44
CA LEU A 11 36.99 36.48 -40.02
C LEU A 11 37.48 37.52 -38.99
N ILE A 12 36.92 37.56 -37.76
CA ILE A 12 37.53 38.32 -36.65
C ILE A 12 38.78 37.60 -36.12
N MET A 13 38.91 36.27 -36.35
CA MET A 13 40.20 35.58 -36.14
C MET A 13 41.33 36.15 -37.03
N LEU A 14 41.06 37.01 -38.01
CA LEU A 14 42.08 37.55 -38.92
C LEU A 14 42.50 39.00 -38.67
N ASN A 15 41.79 39.76 -37.82
CA ASN A 15 42.35 41.04 -37.30
C ASN A 15 43.42 40.81 -36.21
N VAL A 16 43.73 39.54 -35.92
CA VAL A 16 44.96 39.09 -35.27
C VAL A 16 46.15 39.08 -36.23
N SER A 17 46.00 39.56 -37.47
CA SER A 17 47.17 39.91 -38.29
C SER A 17 47.51 41.39 -38.08
N ALA A 18 48.35 41.64 -37.07
CA ALA A 18 49.02 42.91 -36.75
C ALA A 18 48.34 43.87 -35.77
N ALA A 19 47.83 43.36 -34.64
CA ALA A 19 48.12 44.07 -33.39
C ALA A 19 49.56 43.70 -33.01
N LYS A 20 50.47 44.67 -33.08
CA LYS A 20 51.86 44.54 -32.65
C LYS A 20 51.91 43.72 -31.35
N SER A 21 52.81 42.74 -31.31
CA SER A 21 53.28 42.09 -30.08
C SER A 21 53.65 43.16 -29.05
N SER A 22 52.70 43.56 -28.21
CA SER A 22 52.97 44.23 -26.96
C SER A 22 53.30 43.12 -25.96
N THR A 23 54.53 43.11 -25.47
CA THR A 23 55.06 42.23 -24.41
C THR A 23 54.43 42.52 -23.03
N SER A 24 53.25 43.13 -22.99
CA SER A 24 52.57 43.63 -21.81
C SER A 24 51.13 43.12 -21.78
N CYS A 25 50.75 42.50 -20.66
CA CYS A 25 49.38 42.05 -20.42
C CYS A 25 48.59 43.19 -19.77
N PHE A 26 47.31 43.31 -20.10
CA PHE A 26 46.43 44.35 -19.59
C PHE A 26 45.14 43.75 -19.05
N LEU A 27 44.69 44.24 -17.89
CA LEU A 27 43.39 43.87 -17.33
C LEU A 27 42.28 44.37 -18.25
N GLN A 28 41.47 43.45 -18.80
CA GLN A 28 40.40 43.83 -19.73
C GLN A 28 39.28 44.63 -19.08
N ARG A 29 39.03 44.42 -17.77
CA ARG A 29 37.99 45.11 -17.01
C ARG A 29 38.25 45.03 -15.51
N LYS A 30 38.09 46.14 -14.80
CA LYS A 30 38.05 46.19 -13.34
C LYS A 30 36.62 46.08 -12.84
N PHE A 31 36.37 45.21 -11.85
CA PHE A 31 35.06 45.06 -11.22
C PHE A 31 35.04 45.81 -9.88
N HIS A 32 34.06 46.69 -9.68
CA HIS A 32 33.80 47.35 -8.42
C HIS A 32 33.09 46.37 -7.49
N LEU A 33 33.87 45.61 -6.74
CA LEU A 33 33.38 44.58 -5.81
C LEU A 33 33.52 45.09 -4.38
N ASN A 34 32.50 44.85 -3.56
CA ASN A 34 32.62 45.03 -2.11
C ASN A 34 33.50 43.90 -1.58
N GLY A 35 34.51 44.22 -0.76
CA GLY A 35 35.45 43.21 -0.31
C GLY A 35 36.28 43.58 0.91
N MET A 36 37.15 42.64 1.29
CA MET A 36 38.19 42.82 2.30
C MET A 36 39.46 42.12 1.84
N HIS A 37 40.62 42.69 2.14
CA HIS A 37 41.91 42.13 1.74
C HIS A 37 42.93 42.18 2.89
N LYS A 38 43.75 41.13 2.99
CA LYS A 38 44.92 41.07 3.86
C LYS A 38 46.05 40.36 3.11
N ALA A 39 47.20 41.01 3.02
CA ALA A 39 48.37 40.44 2.35
C ALA A 39 48.95 39.25 3.15
N GLY A 40 49.62 38.34 2.45
CA GLY A 40 50.35 37.21 2.99
C GLY A 40 51.24 36.59 1.91
N ASP A 41 52.11 35.66 2.30
CA ASP A 41 52.95 34.88 1.37
C ASP A 41 52.08 34.06 0.39
N VAL A 42 50.93 33.62 0.87
CA VAL A 42 49.91 32.89 0.10
C VAL A 42 48.54 33.49 0.39
N VAL A 43 47.79 33.85 -0.65
CA VAL A 43 46.45 34.45 -0.49
C VAL A 43 45.35 33.43 -0.83
N LEU A 44 44.39 33.25 0.07
CA LEU A 44 43.17 32.48 -0.16
C LEU A 44 42.02 33.39 -0.60
N GLY A 45 41.24 32.94 -1.58
CA GLY A 45 40.07 33.66 -2.06
C GLY A 45 38.81 33.29 -1.28
N GLY A 46 37.89 34.22 -1.11
CA GLY A 46 36.60 33.98 -0.46
C GLY A 46 35.44 34.62 -1.19
N LEU A 47 34.32 33.90 -1.30
CA LEU A 47 33.06 34.41 -1.84
C LEU A 47 31.95 34.23 -0.81
N PHE A 48 31.42 35.34 -0.32
CA PHE A 48 30.41 35.37 0.72
C PHE A 48 29.24 36.26 0.32
N ARG A 49 28.03 35.90 0.75
CA ARG A 49 26.88 36.79 0.66
C ARG A 49 27.04 37.85 1.74
N ALA A 50 27.41 39.08 1.40
CA ALA A 50 27.39 40.20 2.33
C ALA A 50 26.17 41.12 2.13
N HIS A 51 25.44 40.97 1.02
CA HIS A 51 24.21 41.71 0.72
C HIS A 51 23.13 40.80 0.12
N TYR A 52 21.85 41.17 0.31
CA TYR A 52 20.71 40.39 -0.18
C TYR A 52 20.32 40.68 -1.62
N PHE A 53 20.43 41.95 -2.05
CA PHE A 53 19.80 42.40 -3.28
C PHE A 53 20.76 43.17 -4.21
N PRO A 54 20.73 42.89 -5.53
CA PRO A 54 21.41 43.71 -6.52
C PRO A 54 20.49 44.82 -7.05
N ILE A 55 21.03 46.01 -7.30
CA ILE A 55 20.41 47.05 -8.13
C ILE A 55 20.89 46.83 -9.55
N SER A 56 19.97 46.47 -10.44
CA SER A 56 20.25 46.36 -11.87
C SER A 56 20.12 47.74 -12.51
N PRO A 57 21.17 48.30 -13.12
CA PRO A 57 21.04 49.52 -13.91
C PRO A 57 20.22 49.26 -15.17
N ASP A 58 19.57 50.30 -15.69
CA ASP A 58 18.69 50.20 -16.86
C ASP A 58 19.48 49.71 -18.08
N ARG A 59 19.03 48.60 -18.68
CA ARG A 59 19.70 47.97 -19.82
C ARG A 59 19.12 48.54 -21.11
N SER A 60 19.48 49.78 -21.40
CA SER A 60 19.07 50.46 -22.64
C SER A 60 19.73 49.87 -23.90
N PHE A 61 20.78 49.05 -23.74
CA PHE A 61 21.65 48.52 -24.81
C PHE A 61 22.26 49.60 -25.73
N ASN A 62 22.22 50.87 -25.32
CA ASN A 62 22.76 52.02 -26.06
C ASN A 62 24.14 52.46 -25.55
N SER A 63 24.54 52.00 -24.37
CA SER A 63 25.84 52.24 -23.74
C SER A 63 26.33 50.97 -23.06
N GLU A 64 27.59 50.96 -22.65
CA GLU A 64 28.07 49.91 -21.76
C GLU A 64 27.23 49.94 -20.47
N PRO A 65 26.68 48.78 -20.04
CA PRO A 65 25.87 48.74 -18.82
C PRO A 65 26.74 49.07 -17.61
N GLU A 66 26.22 49.95 -16.75
CA GLU A 66 26.81 50.22 -15.44
C GLU A 66 26.96 48.93 -14.63
N GLN A 67 27.89 48.91 -13.69
CA GLN A 67 28.10 47.74 -12.84
C GLN A 67 26.95 47.63 -11.82
N LEU A 68 26.53 46.40 -11.52
CA LEU A 68 25.52 46.17 -10.49
C LEU A 68 26.08 46.57 -9.13
N THR A 69 25.31 47.35 -8.37
CA THR A 69 25.58 47.68 -6.98
C THR A 69 24.75 46.80 -6.07
N CYS A 70 25.34 46.38 -4.96
CA CYS A 70 24.68 45.54 -3.96
C CYS A 70 24.24 46.39 -2.77
N TYR A 71 23.05 46.11 -2.26
CA TYR A 71 22.44 46.84 -1.16
C TYR A 71 21.73 45.88 -0.21
N ASP A 72 21.41 46.41 0.97
CA ASP A 72 20.83 45.68 2.09
C ASP A 72 21.79 44.63 2.68
N LEU A 73 22.54 45.07 3.69
CA LEU A 73 23.65 44.32 4.28
C LEU A 73 23.14 43.10 5.05
N ASP A 74 23.73 41.94 4.76
CA ASP A 74 23.59 40.71 5.53
C ASP A 74 24.71 40.63 6.58
N VAL A 75 24.35 40.91 7.83
CA VAL A 75 25.26 40.86 8.98
C VAL A 75 25.80 39.45 9.23
N GLU A 76 24.98 38.41 9.05
CA GLU A 76 25.42 37.01 9.18
C GLU A 76 26.39 36.65 8.04
N GLY A 77 26.12 37.22 6.86
CA GLY A 77 27.00 37.21 5.72
C GLY A 77 28.42 37.73 5.98
N LEU A 78 28.52 38.89 6.61
CA LEU A 78 29.82 39.44 7.03
C LEU A 78 30.48 38.58 8.11
N LYS A 79 29.71 38.06 9.08
CA LYS A 79 30.23 37.12 10.10
C LYS A 79 30.93 35.93 9.46
N ARG A 80 30.36 35.36 8.38
CA ARG A 80 30.97 34.26 7.61
C ARG A 80 32.30 34.64 6.97
N ALA A 81 32.40 35.83 6.39
CA ALA A 81 33.66 36.34 5.85
C ALA A 81 34.70 36.54 6.97
N GLN A 82 34.27 37.03 8.14
CA GLN A 82 35.13 37.20 9.32
C GLN A 82 35.57 35.87 9.94
N ILE A 83 34.77 34.80 9.86
CA ILE A 83 35.19 33.45 10.28
C ILE A 83 36.36 32.95 9.42
N MET A 84 36.35 33.23 8.11
CA MET A 84 37.50 32.91 7.26
C MET A 84 38.74 33.73 7.67
N ALA A 85 38.57 35.03 7.95
CA ALA A 85 39.66 35.87 8.43
C ALA A 85 40.21 35.39 9.79
N PHE A 86 39.33 34.97 10.71
CA PHE A 86 39.68 34.40 12.01
C PHE A 86 40.47 33.10 11.86
N ALA A 87 39.99 32.15 11.05
CA ALA A 87 40.68 30.89 10.83
C ALA A 87 42.10 31.11 10.29
N ILE A 88 42.28 32.05 9.36
CA ILE A 88 43.59 32.45 8.85
C ILE A 88 44.47 33.07 9.94
N ASP A 89 43.91 33.96 10.76
CA ASP A 89 44.64 34.58 11.87
C ASP A 89 45.09 33.56 12.92
N GLU A 90 44.24 32.57 13.22
CA GLU A 90 44.55 31.46 14.11
C GLU A 90 45.65 30.56 13.55
N ILE A 91 45.57 30.18 12.27
CA ILE A 91 46.60 29.37 11.59
C ILE A 91 47.96 30.09 11.59
N ASN A 92 47.98 31.40 11.29
CA ASN A 92 49.21 32.18 11.30
C ASN A 92 49.88 32.29 12.68
N ARG A 93 49.14 32.02 13.77
CA ARG A 93 49.68 31.97 15.14
C ARG A 93 50.10 30.56 15.56
N SER A 94 49.79 29.54 14.75
CA SER A 94 50.10 28.15 15.06
C SER A 94 51.59 27.86 14.80
N PRO A 95 52.31 27.27 15.76
CA PRO A 95 53.67 26.79 15.54
C PRO A 95 53.70 25.43 14.81
N GLU A 96 52.56 24.73 14.71
CA GLU A 96 52.47 23.37 14.16
C GLU A 96 52.11 23.37 12.68
N LEU A 97 51.19 24.24 12.27
CA LEU A 97 50.66 24.29 10.92
C LEU A 97 51.19 25.54 10.20
N LEU A 98 51.93 25.36 9.11
CA LEU A 98 52.51 26.44 8.31
C LEU A 98 53.42 27.44 9.09
N PRO A 99 54.39 26.98 9.93
CA PRO A 99 55.14 27.85 10.84
C PRO A 99 56.01 28.94 10.20
N ASN A 100 56.31 28.85 8.90
CA ASN A 100 57.12 29.81 8.15
C ASN A 100 56.37 30.43 6.96
N VAL A 101 55.05 30.34 6.93
CA VAL A 101 54.22 30.84 5.83
C VAL A 101 53.07 31.65 6.39
N THR A 102 52.96 32.90 5.95
CA THR A 102 51.85 33.78 6.32
C THR A 102 50.73 33.64 5.32
N LEU A 103 49.55 33.22 5.77
CA LEU A 103 48.33 33.21 4.96
C LEU A 103 47.66 34.59 4.96
N GLY A 104 47.32 35.07 3.77
CA GLY A 104 46.48 36.24 3.53
C GLY A 104 45.12 35.86 2.94
N TYR A 105 44.26 36.85 2.72
CA TYR A 105 42.95 36.64 2.10
C TYR A 105 42.52 37.76 1.16
N SER A 106 41.67 37.39 0.19
CA SER A 106 40.89 38.32 -0.63
C SER A 106 39.44 37.83 -0.64
N LEU A 107 38.55 38.60 -0.01
CA LEU A 107 37.16 38.22 0.20
C LEU A 107 36.27 39.17 -0.58
N TYR A 108 35.35 38.64 -1.40
CA TYR A 108 34.39 39.45 -2.16
C TYR A 108 32.95 39.06 -1.85
N ASP A 109 32.08 40.05 -1.96
CA ASP A 109 30.64 39.87 -1.91
C ASP A 109 30.12 39.22 -3.21
N ASN A 110 29.29 38.19 -3.07
CA ASN A 110 28.61 37.54 -4.18
C ASN A 110 27.17 38.02 -4.38
N CYS A 111 26.60 38.77 -3.42
CA CYS A 111 25.30 39.42 -3.50
C CYS A 111 24.13 38.46 -3.87
N LEU A 112 24.26 37.17 -3.55
CA LEU A 112 23.38 36.08 -4.01
C LEU A 112 23.00 36.17 -5.49
N THR A 113 23.92 36.65 -6.32
CA THR A 113 23.68 36.89 -7.74
C THR A 113 24.79 36.26 -8.55
N LEU A 114 24.42 35.31 -9.42
CA LEU A 114 25.35 34.51 -10.21
C LEU A 114 26.40 35.37 -10.93
N GLY A 115 25.97 36.45 -11.58
CA GLY A 115 26.86 37.34 -12.32
C GLY A 115 27.87 38.08 -11.44
N VAL A 116 27.52 38.41 -10.19
CA VAL A 116 28.43 39.12 -9.25
C VAL A 116 29.41 38.11 -8.67
N GLY A 117 28.94 36.98 -8.14
CA GLY A 117 29.80 35.92 -7.61
C GLY A 117 30.79 35.39 -8.65
N PHE A 118 30.36 35.22 -9.90
CA PHE A 118 31.23 34.79 -10.99
C PHE A 118 32.32 35.83 -11.33
N ARG A 119 31.98 37.13 -11.34
CA ARG A 119 32.98 38.21 -11.52
C ARG A 119 33.95 38.28 -10.35
N GLY A 120 33.47 38.07 -9.12
CA GLY A 120 34.31 37.95 -7.93
C GLY A 120 35.31 36.81 -8.05
N ALA A 121 34.86 35.62 -8.46
CA ALA A 121 35.74 34.48 -8.69
C ALA A 121 36.83 34.77 -9.74
N LEU A 122 36.46 35.39 -10.87
CA LEU A 122 37.43 35.78 -11.89
C LEU A 122 38.41 36.84 -11.40
N ALA A 123 37.95 37.83 -10.63
CA ALA A 123 38.82 38.84 -10.03
C ALA A 123 39.85 38.24 -9.06
N LEU A 124 39.46 37.21 -8.29
CA LEU A 124 40.37 36.48 -7.40
C LEU A 124 41.46 35.73 -8.19
N LEU A 125 41.15 35.24 -9.38
CA LEU A 125 42.10 34.53 -10.24
C LEU A 125 43.00 35.44 -11.08
N SER A 126 42.51 36.57 -11.55
CA SER A 126 43.29 37.46 -12.42
C SER A 126 44.04 38.54 -11.64
N GLY A 127 43.65 38.79 -10.39
CA GLY A 127 43.95 40.04 -9.70
C GLY A 127 43.20 41.23 -10.32
N GLN A 128 43.32 42.40 -9.69
CA GLN A 128 42.69 43.65 -10.13
C GLN A 128 43.67 44.81 -10.34
N GLN A 129 44.98 44.54 -10.39
CA GLN A 129 46.00 45.55 -10.68
C GLN A 129 46.01 45.88 -12.18
N GLU A 130 46.07 47.17 -12.52
CA GLU A 130 45.95 47.67 -13.91
C GLU A 130 47.22 47.45 -14.75
N GLU A 131 48.39 47.39 -14.12
CA GLU A 131 49.68 47.13 -14.79
C GLU A 131 50.21 45.74 -14.42
N THR A 132 50.30 44.82 -15.40
CA THR A 132 51.05 43.56 -15.23
C THR A 132 52.41 43.65 -15.90
N VAL A 133 53.43 43.17 -15.17
CA VAL A 133 54.86 43.16 -15.50
C VAL A 133 55.13 42.61 -16.90
N THR A 134 56.16 43.17 -17.55
CA THR A 134 56.66 42.93 -18.92
C THR A 134 57.23 41.52 -19.18
N ASP A 135 56.70 40.47 -18.55
CA ASP A 135 57.11 39.09 -18.79
C ASP A 135 56.13 38.39 -19.75
N GLU A 136 56.64 37.58 -20.69
CA GLU A 136 55.87 36.86 -21.71
C GLU A 136 54.80 35.91 -21.14
N LYS A 137 54.83 35.69 -19.82
CA LYS A 137 53.92 34.81 -19.06
C LYS A 137 52.78 35.53 -18.34
N CYS A 138 52.66 36.87 -18.45
CA CYS A 138 51.69 37.66 -17.67
C CYS A 138 51.75 37.36 -16.15
N LEU A 139 52.95 37.25 -15.58
CA LEU A 139 53.13 36.98 -14.15
C LEU A 139 52.82 38.27 -13.35
N GLY A 140 51.55 38.47 -13.01
CA GLY A 140 51.08 39.49 -12.06
C GLY A 140 51.21 39.03 -10.60
N SER A 141 50.63 39.80 -9.66
CA SER A 141 50.47 39.38 -8.25
C SER A 141 49.94 37.95 -8.18
N PRO A 142 50.49 37.06 -7.32
CA PRO A 142 50.12 35.65 -7.34
C PRO A 142 48.60 35.51 -7.16
N PRO A 143 47.92 34.85 -8.12
CA PRO A 143 46.49 34.64 -8.04
C PRO A 143 46.17 33.74 -6.84
N VAL A 144 44.97 33.87 -6.28
CA VAL A 144 44.60 33.04 -5.11
C VAL A 144 44.81 31.56 -5.44
N ILE A 145 45.35 30.80 -4.49
CA ILE A 145 45.72 29.41 -4.73
C ILE A 145 44.55 28.43 -4.54
N GLY A 146 43.46 28.93 -3.93
CA GLY A 146 42.24 28.20 -3.65
C GLY A 146 41.16 29.15 -3.15
N LEU A 147 39.90 28.75 -3.30
CA LEU A 147 38.74 29.55 -2.93
C LEU A 147 37.91 28.84 -1.85
N VAL A 148 37.37 29.62 -0.91
CA VAL A 148 36.32 29.20 0.02
C VAL A 148 35.00 29.85 -0.38
N GLY A 149 33.92 29.07 -0.43
CA GLY A 149 32.65 29.48 -1.05
C GLY A 149 32.61 29.10 -2.53
N ASP A 150 31.61 29.49 -3.33
CA ASP A 150 30.36 30.18 -2.99
C ASP A 150 29.43 29.25 -2.15
N SER A 151 28.36 29.79 -1.56
CA SER A 151 27.32 29.01 -0.88
C SER A 151 26.26 28.43 -1.83
N SER A 152 26.02 29.05 -2.99
CA SER A 152 25.00 28.59 -3.94
C SER A 152 25.54 27.49 -4.87
N SER A 153 24.76 26.42 -5.03
CA SER A 153 25.06 25.33 -5.99
C SER A 153 25.18 25.84 -7.42
N THR A 154 24.22 26.65 -7.88
CA THR A 154 24.21 27.26 -9.22
C THR A 154 25.46 28.12 -9.46
N HIS A 155 25.88 28.90 -8.46
CA HIS A 155 27.10 29.72 -8.55
C HIS A 155 28.34 28.84 -8.64
N CYS A 156 28.45 27.85 -7.76
CA CYS A 156 29.57 26.92 -7.75
C CYS A 156 29.69 26.16 -9.07
N MET A 157 28.59 25.76 -9.71
CA MET A 157 28.61 25.11 -11.01
C MET A 157 29.22 26.01 -12.09
N ALA A 158 28.78 27.27 -12.15
CA ALA A 158 29.30 28.23 -13.13
C ALA A 158 30.78 28.53 -12.88
N ILE A 159 31.15 28.83 -11.64
CA ILE A 159 32.52 29.14 -11.23
C ILE A 159 33.44 27.94 -11.51
N SER A 160 33.06 26.75 -11.07
CA SER A 160 33.86 25.52 -11.22
C SER A 160 34.03 25.10 -12.68
N SER A 161 33.08 25.43 -13.56
CA SER A 161 33.21 25.19 -15.01
C SER A 161 34.40 25.93 -15.63
N VAL A 162 34.83 27.06 -15.03
CA VAL A 162 36.00 27.82 -15.47
C VAL A 162 37.23 27.48 -14.62
N LEU A 163 37.09 27.48 -13.30
CA LEU A 163 38.20 27.19 -12.38
C LEU A 163 38.76 25.78 -12.57
N GLY A 164 37.92 24.82 -12.94
CA GLY A 164 38.32 23.45 -13.23
C GLY A 164 39.28 23.30 -14.42
N LEU A 165 39.26 24.25 -15.37
CA LEU A 165 40.21 24.29 -16.50
C LEU A 165 41.63 24.63 -16.02
N TYR A 166 41.73 25.51 -15.03
CA TYR A 166 42.99 25.92 -14.41
C TYR A 166 43.33 25.08 -13.16
N LYS A 167 42.47 24.11 -12.82
CA LYS A 167 42.58 23.25 -11.64
C LYS A 167 42.75 24.04 -10.34
N VAL A 168 42.06 25.17 -10.23
CA VAL A 168 42.02 25.94 -8.99
C VAL A 168 41.01 25.29 -8.05
N PRO A 169 41.42 24.87 -6.84
CA PRO A 169 40.50 24.25 -5.91
C PRO A 169 39.51 25.28 -5.36
N ILE A 170 38.25 24.86 -5.28
CA ILE A 170 37.18 25.58 -4.63
C ILE A 170 36.57 24.66 -3.56
N VAL A 171 36.51 25.12 -2.32
CA VAL A 171 35.93 24.41 -1.18
C VAL A 171 34.67 25.15 -0.75
N SER A 172 33.52 24.67 -1.21
CA SER A 172 32.24 25.26 -0.80
C SER A 172 31.84 24.79 0.59
N TYR A 173 31.32 25.71 1.40
CA TYR A 173 30.80 25.40 2.74
C TYR A 173 29.30 25.08 2.76
N PHE A 174 28.59 25.28 1.63
CA PHE A 174 27.12 25.18 1.60
C PHE A 174 26.50 24.76 0.25
N ALA A 175 27.28 24.57 -0.82
CA ALA A 175 26.74 24.09 -2.11
C ALA A 175 26.54 22.56 -2.09
N THR A 176 25.29 22.13 -1.96
CA THR A 176 24.95 20.72 -1.69
C THR A 176 24.45 19.94 -2.91
N CYS A 177 24.23 20.57 -4.07
CA CYS A 177 23.73 19.86 -5.25
C CYS A 177 24.57 18.63 -5.58
N SER A 178 23.92 17.49 -5.79
CA SER A 178 24.59 16.24 -6.18
C SER A 178 25.28 16.33 -7.54
N CYS A 179 24.88 17.30 -8.37
CA CYS A 179 25.48 17.62 -9.66
C CYS A 179 26.95 18.06 -9.58
N LEU A 180 27.39 18.64 -8.46
CA LEU A 180 28.76 19.12 -8.28
C LEU A 180 29.78 18.01 -7.99
N SER A 181 29.30 16.82 -7.65
CA SER A 181 30.12 15.65 -7.35
C SER A 181 30.66 14.94 -8.61
N ASP A 182 30.28 15.38 -9.81
CA ASP A 182 30.82 14.88 -11.10
C ASP A 182 32.25 15.40 -11.33
N ARG A 183 33.25 14.64 -10.89
CA ARG A 183 34.69 14.98 -11.01
C ARG A 183 35.17 15.15 -12.46
N GLN A 184 34.46 14.63 -13.46
CA GLN A 184 34.83 14.86 -14.86
C GLN A 184 34.50 16.29 -15.28
N LYS A 185 33.39 16.84 -14.79
CA LYS A 185 32.98 18.23 -15.06
C LYS A 185 33.61 19.22 -14.08
N TYR A 186 33.70 18.85 -12.81
CA TYR A 186 34.16 19.71 -11.71
C TYR A 186 35.36 19.10 -10.98
N PRO A 187 36.52 18.95 -11.66
CA PRO A 187 37.66 18.18 -11.14
C PRO A 187 38.38 18.83 -9.95
N SER A 188 38.09 20.09 -9.64
CA SER A 188 38.71 20.83 -8.53
C SER A 188 37.68 21.37 -7.54
N PHE A 189 36.45 20.86 -7.57
CA PHE A 189 35.41 21.21 -6.62
C PHE A 189 35.42 20.28 -5.42
N PHE A 190 35.38 20.84 -4.22
CA PHE A 190 35.27 20.14 -2.95
C PHE A 190 34.23 20.84 -2.09
N ARG A 191 33.72 20.16 -1.06
CA ARG A 191 32.80 20.77 -0.10
C ARG A 191 32.92 20.20 1.29
N THR A 192 32.81 21.06 2.29
CA THR A 192 32.79 20.70 3.73
C THR A 192 31.39 20.41 4.26
N ILE A 193 30.42 20.23 3.36
CA ILE A 193 29.03 19.86 3.63
C ILE A 193 28.68 18.61 2.81
N PRO A 194 27.83 17.70 3.31
CA PRO A 194 27.38 16.54 2.53
C PRO A 194 26.55 16.92 1.28
N SER A 195 26.46 15.97 0.36
CA SER A 195 25.61 16.02 -0.84
C SER A 195 24.12 15.96 -0.52
N ASP A 196 23.29 16.62 -1.32
CA ASP A 196 21.83 16.47 -1.29
C ASP A 196 21.39 15.04 -1.56
N SER A 197 22.22 14.22 -2.23
CA SER A 197 21.92 12.80 -2.37
C SER A 197 21.82 12.10 -1.01
N PHE A 198 22.66 12.47 -0.04
CA PHE A 198 22.57 11.98 1.33
C PHE A 198 21.36 12.60 2.07
N GLN A 199 21.12 13.90 1.89
CA GLN A 199 19.97 14.58 2.48
C GLN A 199 18.62 14.00 2.03
N VAL A 200 18.48 13.69 0.74
CA VAL A 200 17.29 13.07 0.15
C VAL A 200 17.03 11.72 0.78
N ARG A 201 18.06 10.86 0.88
CA ARG A 201 17.90 9.54 1.49
C ARG A 201 17.59 9.63 2.99
N ALA A 202 18.19 10.59 3.71
CA ALA A 202 17.83 10.87 5.10
C ALA A 202 16.35 11.24 5.26
N ILE A 203 15.83 12.13 4.40
CA ILE A 203 14.40 12.49 4.42
C ILE A 203 13.52 11.27 4.11
N ILE A 204 13.90 10.44 3.13
CA ILE A 204 13.18 9.20 2.80
C ILE A 204 13.16 8.23 4.01
N GLN A 205 14.27 8.09 4.75
CA GLN A 205 14.29 7.30 5.98
C GLN A 205 13.33 7.85 7.05
N ILE A 206 13.22 9.18 7.19
CA ILE A 206 12.23 9.81 8.08
C ILE A 206 10.80 9.46 7.63
N LEU A 207 10.51 9.50 6.32
CA LEU A 207 9.19 9.11 5.79
C LEU A 207 8.86 7.66 6.14
N LYS A 208 9.83 6.76 5.93
CA LYS A 208 9.70 5.33 6.23
C LYS A 208 9.45 5.09 7.72
N HIS A 209 10.20 5.77 8.59
CA HIS A 209 10.08 5.64 10.04
C HIS A 209 8.67 5.96 10.54
N PHE A 210 8.06 7.02 10.03
CA PHE A 210 6.70 7.44 10.40
C PHE A 210 5.58 6.84 9.51
N GLY A 211 5.91 5.98 8.55
CA GLY A 211 4.95 5.36 7.63
C GLY A 211 4.23 6.36 6.71
N TRP A 212 4.89 7.47 6.35
CA TRP A 212 4.35 8.49 5.46
C TRP A 212 4.58 8.12 4.00
N THR A 213 3.52 7.74 3.31
CA THR A 213 3.59 7.26 1.91
C THR A 213 2.98 8.24 0.90
N TRP A 214 2.39 9.34 1.36
CA TRP A 214 1.74 10.34 0.50
C TRP A 214 2.16 11.75 0.92
N VAL A 215 3.01 12.40 0.12
CA VAL A 215 3.70 13.64 0.51
C VAL A 215 3.66 14.69 -0.59
N GLY A 216 3.65 15.97 -0.22
CA GLY A 216 3.90 17.08 -1.15
C GLY A 216 5.40 17.42 -1.22
N LEU A 217 5.87 17.88 -2.37
CA LEU A 217 7.24 18.34 -2.56
C LEU A 217 7.26 19.76 -3.14
N LEU A 218 7.99 20.66 -2.50
CA LEU A 218 8.22 22.03 -2.93
C LEU A 218 9.70 22.25 -3.15
N ILE A 219 10.08 22.87 -4.27
CA ILE A 219 11.48 23.10 -4.62
C ILE A 219 11.75 24.53 -5.08
N SER A 220 12.98 25.03 -4.96
CA SER A 220 13.41 26.26 -5.66
C SER A 220 13.57 26.05 -7.17
N ASP A 221 13.49 27.14 -7.93
CA ASP A 221 13.65 27.20 -9.39
C ASP A 221 15.11 27.21 -9.89
N ASP A 222 16.02 26.63 -9.11
CA ASP A 222 17.46 26.61 -9.38
C ASP A 222 18.06 25.20 -9.35
N ASP A 223 19.37 25.08 -9.59
CA ASP A 223 20.02 23.77 -9.66
C ASP A 223 19.97 23.00 -8.32
N TYR A 224 19.90 23.68 -7.17
CA TYR A 224 19.70 23.03 -5.87
C TYR A 224 18.34 22.31 -5.80
N GLY A 225 17.24 23.05 -5.98
CA GLY A 225 15.89 22.48 -5.89
C GLY A 225 15.59 21.44 -6.97
N LEU A 226 16.00 21.72 -8.22
CA LEU A 226 15.71 20.86 -9.37
C LEU A 226 16.43 19.50 -9.31
N TYR A 227 17.70 19.47 -8.92
CA TYR A 227 18.42 18.20 -8.77
C TYR A 227 17.98 17.43 -7.53
N ALA A 228 17.67 18.11 -6.43
CA ALA A 228 17.07 17.48 -5.26
C ALA A 228 15.74 16.79 -5.61
N ALA A 229 14.85 17.43 -6.37
CA ALA A 229 13.61 16.81 -6.83
C ALA A 229 13.83 15.55 -7.68
N ARG A 230 14.76 15.61 -8.63
CA ARG A 230 15.09 14.46 -9.48
C ARG A 230 15.64 13.29 -8.66
N SER A 231 16.55 13.57 -7.74
CA SER A 231 17.11 12.56 -6.83
C SER A 231 16.02 11.97 -5.94
N PHE A 232 15.17 12.83 -5.37
CA PHE A 232 14.07 12.40 -4.50
C PHE A 232 13.06 11.51 -5.23
N GLN A 233 12.63 11.91 -6.43
CA GLN A 233 11.72 11.10 -7.25
C GLN A 233 12.32 9.74 -7.62
N SER A 234 13.61 9.72 -7.99
CA SER A 234 14.34 8.49 -8.30
C SER A 234 14.40 7.55 -7.09
N ASP A 235 14.85 8.05 -5.95
CA ASP A 235 15.09 7.24 -4.75
C ASP A 235 13.76 6.79 -4.10
N LEU A 236 12.75 7.65 -4.09
CA LEU A 236 11.41 7.31 -3.61
C LEU A 236 10.76 6.21 -4.47
N SER A 237 10.92 6.29 -5.81
CA SER A 237 10.38 5.27 -6.72
C SER A 237 11.11 3.92 -6.60
N THR A 238 12.43 3.96 -6.39
CA THR A 238 13.27 2.76 -6.27
C THR A 238 13.02 2.04 -4.95
N SER A 239 12.87 2.79 -3.86
CA SER A 239 12.60 2.25 -2.52
C SER A 239 11.16 1.75 -2.36
N ARG A 240 10.22 2.23 -3.20
CA ARG A 240 8.76 2.00 -3.09
C ARG A 240 8.19 2.44 -1.73
N GLU A 241 8.82 3.43 -1.10
CA GLU A 241 8.47 3.90 0.24
C GLU A 241 7.36 4.95 0.23
N GLY A 242 7.04 5.56 -0.92
CA GLY A 242 5.92 6.50 -1.03
C GLY A 242 5.70 7.08 -2.43
N CYS A 243 4.77 8.04 -2.51
CA CYS A 243 4.40 8.75 -3.73
C CYS A 243 4.23 10.25 -3.47
N LEU A 244 4.45 11.05 -4.53
CA LEU A 244 4.19 12.48 -4.51
C LEU A 244 2.72 12.78 -4.83
N ALA A 245 2.08 13.56 -3.97
CA ALA A 245 0.76 14.14 -4.20
C ALA A 245 0.81 15.32 -5.17
N TYR A 246 1.86 16.13 -5.06
CA TYR A 246 2.15 17.26 -5.93
C TYR A 246 3.64 17.60 -5.86
N LEU A 247 4.15 18.20 -6.92
CA LEU A 247 5.46 18.82 -7.01
C LEU A 247 5.26 20.25 -7.52
N GLU A 248 5.66 21.24 -6.72
CA GLU A 248 5.52 22.64 -7.08
C GLU A 248 6.85 23.38 -6.97
N VAL A 249 7.05 24.37 -7.83
CA VAL A 249 8.30 25.13 -7.93
C VAL A 249 8.08 26.54 -7.37
N LEU A 250 8.90 26.90 -6.39
CA LEU A 250 8.95 28.20 -5.77
C LEU A 250 9.99 29.06 -6.49
N THR A 251 9.59 30.25 -6.90
CA THR A 251 10.49 31.20 -7.54
C THR A 251 10.97 32.24 -6.55
N ARG A 252 12.18 32.77 -6.74
CA ARG A 252 12.70 33.85 -5.89
C ARG A 252 11.93 35.17 -6.05
N LYS A 253 11.30 35.40 -7.21
CA LYS A 253 10.44 36.56 -7.44
C LYS A 253 9.08 36.32 -6.78
N LYS A 254 8.58 37.33 -6.06
CA LYS A 254 7.27 37.25 -5.43
C LYS A 254 6.16 37.40 -6.48
N ASP A 255 5.66 36.27 -6.97
CA ASP A 255 4.44 36.20 -7.78
C ASP A 255 3.26 35.75 -6.92
N SER A 256 2.47 36.72 -6.45
CA SER A 256 1.32 36.47 -5.57
C SER A 256 0.24 35.58 -6.20
N ALA A 257 0.09 35.58 -7.53
CA ALA A 257 -0.90 34.74 -8.20
C ALA A 257 -0.47 33.28 -8.19
N GLU A 258 0.81 33.04 -8.44
CA GLU A 258 1.38 31.69 -8.44
C GLU A 258 1.48 31.11 -7.03
N LEU A 259 1.91 31.89 -6.03
CA LEU A 259 1.93 31.45 -4.63
C LEU A 259 0.54 31.06 -4.14
N LYS A 260 -0.49 31.85 -4.51
CA LYS A 260 -1.88 31.52 -4.21
C LYS A 260 -2.29 30.18 -4.83
N ARG A 261 -1.94 29.94 -6.10
CA ARG A 261 -2.21 28.68 -6.80
C ARG A 261 -1.57 27.49 -6.10
N ILE A 262 -0.30 27.62 -5.69
CA ILE A 262 0.44 26.56 -4.98
C ILE A 262 -0.25 26.24 -3.65
N VAL A 263 -0.58 27.25 -2.85
CA VAL A 263 -1.29 27.05 -1.57
C VAL A 263 -2.68 26.44 -1.78
N ASP A 264 -3.39 26.81 -2.86
CA ASP A 264 -4.68 26.19 -3.23
C ASP A 264 -4.52 24.69 -3.58
N VAL A 265 -3.43 24.30 -4.24
CA VAL A 265 -3.09 22.88 -4.50
C VAL A 265 -2.82 22.14 -3.19
N MET A 266 -1.99 22.71 -2.31
CA MET A 266 -1.68 22.14 -1.01
C MET A 266 -2.95 21.94 -0.17
N LYS A 267 -3.85 22.92 -0.17
CA LYS A 267 -5.12 22.88 0.57
C LYS A 267 -6.11 21.85 0.04
N LYS A 268 -6.13 21.60 -1.27
CA LYS A 268 -6.99 20.57 -1.90
C LYS A 268 -6.46 19.15 -1.71
N SER A 269 -5.14 19.00 -1.53
CA SER A 269 -4.50 17.70 -1.36
C SER A 269 -4.87 17.06 -0.02
N THR A 270 -4.87 15.72 0.00
CA THR A 270 -4.99 14.92 1.24
C THR A 270 -3.65 14.69 1.93
N ALA A 271 -2.53 15.01 1.28
CA ALA A 271 -1.21 14.91 1.89
C ALA A 271 -1.08 15.87 3.06
N ARG A 272 -0.59 15.37 4.19
CA ARG A 272 -0.34 16.14 5.42
C ARG A 272 1.14 16.43 5.64
N VAL A 273 2.02 15.78 4.92
CA VAL A 273 3.47 15.99 4.99
C VAL A 273 3.94 16.74 3.75
N VAL A 274 4.72 17.81 3.95
CA VAL A 274 5.24 18.67 2.88
C VAL A 274 6.75 18.81 3.04
N ILE A 275 7.48 18.39 2.01
CA ILE A 275 8.94 18.43 1.96
C ILE A 275 9.36 19.66 1.16
N VAL A 276 10.37 20.40 1.65
CA VAL A 276 10.80 21.64 1.01
C VAL A 276 12.32 21.69 0.82
N PHE A 277 12.75 21.61 -0.44
CA PHE A 277 14.12 21.86 -0.90
C PHE A 277 14.21 23.25 -1.54
N SER A 278 14.35 24.28 -0.72
CA SER A 278 14.36 25.66 -1.19
C SER A 278 15.19 26.53 -0.26
N ASP A 279 15.77 27.59 -0.83
CA ASP A 279 16.37 28.67 -0.06
C ASP A 279 15.33 29.41 0.80
N GLU A 280 15.81 30.21 1.76
CA GLU A 280 14.98 30.92 2.74
C GLU A 280 13.95 31.90 2.13
N VAL A 281 14.32 32.61 1.06
CA VAL A 281 13.47 33.68 0.49
C VAL A 281 12.22 33.13 -0.21
N PRO A 282 12.30 32.13 -1.12
CA PRO A 282 11.09 31.55 -1.72
C PRO A 282 10.13 30.93 -0.69
N ILE A 283 10.64 30.25 0.35
CA ILE A 283 9.79 29.66 1.38
C ILE A 283 9.11 30.75 2.23
N LEU A 284 9.82 31.82 2.61
CA LEU A 284 9.22 32.95 3.33
C LEU A 284 8.02 33.54 2.56
N ASN A 285 8.19 33.78 1.26
CA ASN A 285 7.11 34.28 0.40
C ASN A 285 5.90 33.32 0.37
N LEU A 286 6.13 32.00 0.33
CA LEU A 286 5.06 31.01 0.39
C LEU A 286 4.35 31.02 1.75
N ILE A 287 5.10 31.09 2.85
CA ILE A 287 4.53 31.04 4.20
C ILE A 287 3.63 32.25 4.47
N GLU A 288 3.95 33.43 3.95
CA GLU A 288 3.02 34.57 4.00
C GLU A 288 1.65 34.25 3.39
N GLU A 289 1.62 33.54 2.26
CA GLU A 289 0.36 33.13 1.62
C GLU A 289 -0.34 31.99 2.38
N VAL A 290 0.42 31.05 2.96
CA VAL A 290 -0.10 30.00 3.87
C VAL A 290 -0.83 30.62 5.05
N VAL A 291 -0.24 31.64 5.68
CA VAL A 291 -0.83 32.42 6.77
C VAL A 291 -2.08 33.15 6.28
N ARG A 292 -2.01 33.82 5.12
CA ARG A 292 -3.15 34.54 4.52
C ARG A 292 -4.37 33.64 4.30
N GLN A 293 -4.13 32.40 3.88
CA GLN A 293 -5.18 31.41 3.62
C GLN A 293 -5.54 30.53 4.83
N LYS A 294 -4.87 30.74 5.97
CA LYS A 294 -5.04 29.99 7.22
C LYS A 294 -4.90 28.48 7.04
N LEU A 295 -3.91 28.05 6.27
CA LEU A 295 -3.66 26.63 6.00
C LEU A 295 -2.86 26.00 7.14
N THR A 296 -3.53 25.27 8.03
CA THR A 296 -2.94 24.54 9.17
C THR A 296 -3.00 23.03 8.96
N GLY A 297 -2.42 22.25 9.89
CA GLY A 297 -2.49 20.79 9.88
C GLY A 297 -1.53 20.12 8.90
N LEU A 298 -0.41 20.79 8.58
CA LEU A 298 0.68 20.26 7.77
C LEU A 298 1.91 19.99 8.66
N GLN A 299 2.56 18.87 8.41
CA GLN A 299 3.89 18.55 8.93
C GLN A 299 4.93 18.93 7.88
N TRP A 300 5.82 19.84 8.22
CA TRP A 300 6.87 20.29 7.33
C TRP A 300 8.14 19.47 7.54
N LEU A 301 8.78 19.11 6.42
CA LEU A 301 10.12 18.54 6.35
C LEU A 301 11.04 19.53 5.65
N ALA A 302 11.92 20.15 6.42
CA ALA A 302 12.85 21.17 5.97
C ALA A 302 14.17 20.56 5.48
N SER A 303 14.61 20.96 4.29
CA SER A 303 16.00 20.80 3.87
C SER A 303 16.93 21.71 4.69
N GLU A 304 18.23 21.47 4.58
CA GLU A 304 19.23 22.22 5.34
C GLU A 304 19.22 23.72 5.07
N ALA A 305 18.79 24.14 3.88
CA ALA A 305 18.75 25.55 3.53
C ALA A 305 17.87 26.42 4.45
N TRP A 306 16.90 25.85 5.17
CA TRP A 306 16.00 26.62 6.05
C TRP A 306 15.64 25.92 7.37
N SER A 307 16.24 24.76 7.67
CA SER A 307 16.01 23.97 8.88
C SER A 307 16.24 24.77 10.17
N THR A 308 17.15 25.73 10.13
CA THR A 308 17.51 26.62 11.25
C THR A 308 17.25 28.10 10.95
N ALA A 309 16.40 28.43 9.97
CA ALA A 309 16.15 29.80 9.54
C ALA A 309 15.38 30.60 10.62
N ALA A 310 16.11 31.42 11.39
CA ALA A 310 15.56 32.20 12.50
C ALA A 310 14.45 33.18 12.07
N VAL A 311 14.48 33.67 10.81
CA VAL A 311 13.47 34.59 10.26
C VAL A 311 12.05 33.98 10.21
N LEU A 312 11.95 32.65 10.19
CA LEU A 312 10.68 31.92 10.16
C LEU A 312 10.20 31.48 11.56
N GLN A 313 11.01 31.71 12.60
CA GLN A 313 10.79 31.20 13.96
C GLN A 313 10.04 32.20 14.85
N THR A 314 9.11 32.97 14.28
CA THR A 314 8.36 34.00 15.01
C THR A 314 7.06 33.44 15.62
N PRO A 315 6.57 34.01 16.73
CA PRO A 315 5.31 33.59 17.35
C PRO A 315 4.11 33.63 16.40
N GLU A 316 4.09 34.52 15.41
CA GLU A 316 3.02 34.64 14.41
C GLU A 316 3.00 33.47 13.43
N LEU A 317 4.17 32.87 13.16
CA LEU A 317 4.34 31.78 12.18
C LEU A 317 4.26 30.38 12.84
N MET A 318 4.54 30.27 14.14
CA MET A 318 4.50 28.98 14.86
C MET A 318 3.17 28.22 14.82
N PRO A 319 2.00 28.86 14.75
CA PRO A 319 0.75 28.13 14.52
C PRO A 319 0.74 27.30 13.21
N TYR A 320 1.59 27.65 12.24
CA TYR A 320 1.68 27.00 10.92
C TYR A 320 2.94 26.16 10.75
N LEU A 321 4.07 26.59 11.35
CA LEU A 321 5.39 25.97 11.20
C LEU A 321 5.87 25.21 12.45
N GLY A 322 5.19 25.33 13.58
CA GLY A 322 5.53 24.60 14.79
C GLY A 322 5.58 23.10 14.50
N GLY A 323 6.56 22.41 15.10
CA GLY A 323 6.78 20.99 14.88
C GLY A 323 7.48 20.63 13.58
N THR A 324 7.94 21.60 12.78
CA THR A 324 8.79 21.34 11.60
C THR A 324 9.95 20.44 11.98
N LEU A 325 10.16 19.38 11.19
CA LEU A 325 11.35 18.52 11.29
C LEU A 325 12.29 18.90 10.17
N GLY A 326 13.58 19.07 10.46
CA GLY A 326 14.57 19.48 9.47
C GLY A 326 15.85 18.69 9.60
N VAL A 327 16.59 18.58 8.51
CA VAL A 327 17.97 18.10 8.50
C VAL A 327 18.91 19.28 8.61
N ALA A 328 19.91 19.22 9.49
CA ALA A 328 20.88 20.29 9.65
C ALA A 328 22.33 19.82 9.75
N VAL A 329 23.29 20.58 9.19
CA VAL A 329 24.71 20.25 9.37
C VAL A 329 25.04 20.30 10.84
N ARG A 330 25.95 19.42 11.27
CA ARG A 330 26.34 19.34 12.67
C ARG A 330 26.82 20.68 13.20
N ARG A 331 26.38 21.00 14.41
CA ARG A 331 26.89 22.14 15.16
C ARG A 331 28.36 21.91 15.50
N GLY A 332 29.16 22.97 15.39
CA GLY A 332 30.52 23.01 15.93
C GLY A 332 30.77 24.23 16.79
N GLU A 333 31.97 24.28 17.36
CA GLU A 333 32.43 25.39 18.18
C GLU A 333 33.75 25.92 17.62
N ILE A 334 33.90 27.24 17.67
CA ILE A 334 35.10 27.95 17.24
C ILE A 334 35.58 28.79 18.43
N PRO A 335 36.47 28.24 19.29
CA PRO A 335 36.98 28.95 20.45
C PRO A 335 37.66 30.26 20.05
N GLY A 336 37.46 31.33 20.83
CA GLY A 336 38.08 32.65 20.56
C GLY A 336 37.43 33.47 19.44
N LEU A 337 36.50 32.91 18.66
CA LEU A 337 35.85 33.64 17.56
C LEU A 337 35.15 34.92 18.04
N ARG A 338 34.40 34.86 19.14
CA ARG A 338 33.68 36.04 19.66
C ARG A 338 34.64 37.18 20.02
N ASP A 339 35.77 36.86 20.65
CA ASP A 339 36.77 37.86 21.04
C ASP A 339 37.44 38.48 19.81
N PHE A 340 37.63 37.70 18.74
CA PHE A 340 38.09 38.20 17.45
C PHE A 340 37.07 39.13 16.78
N LEU A 341 35.78 38.72 16.74
CA LEU A 341 34.72 39.54 16.13
C LEU A 341 34.58 40.90 16.84
N LEU A 342 34.75 40.95 18.17
CA LEU A 342 34.75 42.20 18.94
C LEU A 342 35.92 43.14 18.61
N GLN A 343 37.01 42.60 18.05
CA GLN A 343 38.17 43.39 17.61
C GLN A 343 38.02 43.92 16.19
N THR A 344 36.89 43.66 15.52
CA THR A 344 36.61 44.18 14.18
C THR A 344 36.58 45.71 14.23
N ARG A 345 37.42 46.35 13.41
CA ARG A 345 37.48 47.81 13.27
C ARG A 345 37.38 48.20 11.80
N PRO A 346 36.71 49.33 11.48
CA PRO A 346 36.65 49.86 10.12
C PRO A 346 38.02 50.40 9.69
N ASP A 347 38.30 50.34 8.39
CA ASP A 347 39.53 50.91 7.84
C ASP A 347 39.24 52.29 7.23
N LEU A 348 39.74 53.33 7.90
CA LEU A 348 39.51 54.72 7.52
C LEU A 348 40.27 55.13 6.25
N HIS A 349 41.27 54.35 5.80
CA HIS A 349 42.00 54.61 4.55
C HIS A 349 41.08 54.43 3.33
N TYR A 350 40.12 53.51 3.41
CA TYR A 350 39.18 53.23 2.32
C TYR A 350 38.19 54.37 2.05
N ASN A 351 37.97 55.27 3.02
CA ASN A 351 37.00 56.38 2.89
C ASN A 351 37.39 57.40 1.80
N ASN A 352 38.66 57.42 1.37
CA ASN A 352 39.17 58.28 0.29
C ASN A 352 39.39 57.53 -1.04
N SER A 353 39.18 56.21 -1.07
CA SER A 353 39.37 55.37 -2.24
C SER A 353 38.01 54.97 -2.84
N ASN A 354 37.92 54.75 -4.15
CA ASN A 354 36.72 54.20 -4.80
C ASN A 354 36.49 52.69 -4.47
N GLU A 355 37.11 52.17 -3.41
CA GLU A 355 37.04 50.76 -2.99
C GLU A 355 36.10 50.62 -1.79
N ASN A 356 35.05 49.80 -1.94
CA ASN A 356 34.01 49.62 -0.92
C ASN A 356 34.41 48.50 0.05
N ASN A 357 34.78 48.88 1.28
CA ASN A 357 35.09 47.94 2.35
C ASN A 357 33.81 47.43 3.04
N MET A 358 33.64 46.11 3.14
CA MET A 358 32.46 45.50 3.77
C MET A 358 32.34 45.80 5.27
N VAL A 359 33.45 45.96 5.99
CA VAL A 359 33.46 46.30 7.42
C VAL A 359 32.95 47.72 7.65
N ASN A 360 33.34 48.68 6.80
CA ASN A 360 32.86 50.06 6.92
C ASN A 360 31.35 50.13 6.72
N GLN A 361 30.81 49.41 5.72
CA GLN A 361 29.36 49.33 5.48
C GLN A 361 28.61 48.69 6.66
N PHE A 362 29.17 47.65 7.26
CA PHE A 362 28.65 47.05 8.49
C PHE A 362 28.64 48.00 9.68
N TRP A 363 29.70 48.77 9.83
CA TRP A 363 29.81 49.75 10.90
C TRP A 363 28.73 50.83 10.78
N GLU A 364 28.56 51.39 9.57
CA GLU A 364 27.50 52.35 9.27
C GLU A 364 26.10 51.77 9.50
N PHE A 365 25.86 50.53 9.10
CA PHE A 365 24.60 49.83 9.29
C PHE A 365 24.29 49.57 10.78
N THR A 366 25.28 49.13 11.55
CA THR A 366 25.11 48.74 12.96
C THR A 366 24.90 49.96 13.86
N PHE A 367 25.69 51.01 13.66
CA PHE A 367 25.64 52.23 14.49
C PHE A 367 24.76 53.33 13.92
N GLN A 368 24.11 53.10 12.76
CA GLN A 368 23.21 54.06 12.09
C GLN A 368 23.88 55.42 11.85
N CYS A 369 25.15 55.40 11.45
CA CYS A 369 25.99 56.56 11.19
C CYS A 369 26.60 56.51 9.77
N ARG A 370 27.29 57.58 9.33
CA ARG A 370 28.04 57.59 8.06
C ARG A 370 29.47 58.06 8.25
N PHE A 371 30.44 57.45 7.56
CA PHE A 371 31.81 57.96 7.50
C PHE A 371 31.89 59.23 6.64
N ALA A 372 32.89 60.06 6.92
CA ALA A 372 33.13 61.27 6.14
C ALA A 372 33.86 60.95 4.82
N PRO A 373 33.47 61.56 3.68
CA PRO A 373 32.38 62.53 3.54
C PRO A 373 30.99 61.87 3.42
N PRO A 374 29.99 62.27 4.22
CA PRO A 374 28.67 61.68 4.16
C PRO A 374 27.88 62.17 2.93
N PRO A 375 26.79 61.48 2.52
CA PRO A 375 25.89 61.94 1.47
C PRO A 375 25.36 63.36 1.72
N ALA A 376 25.14 64.14 0.65
CA ALA A 376 24.62 65.50 0.75
C ALA A 376 23.30 65.55 1.54
N GLY A 377 23.21 66.48 2.50
CA GLY A 377 22.04 66.62 3.38
C GLY A 377 21.98 65.68 4.58
N TRP A 378 22.93 64.74 4.75
CA TRP A 378 22.93 63.80 5.90
C TRP A 378 23.06 64.53 7.24
N VAL A 379 24.07 65.39 7.37
CA VAL A 379 24.34 66.16 8.59
C VAL A 379 23.22 67.19 8.85
N GLU A 380 22.67 67.79 7.79
CA GLU A 380 21.54 68.72 7.86
C GLU A 380 20.27 68.04 8.38
N ASN A 381 20.08 66.76 8.07
CA ASN A 381 18.99 65.91 8.56
C ASN A 381 19.25 65.27 9.94
N ARG A 382 20.21 65.80 10.73
CA ARG A 382 20.63 65.27 12.04
C ARG A 382 21.25 63.87 12.00
N GLY A 383 21.80 63.45 10.87
CA GLY A 383 22.56 62.21 10.76
C GLY A 383 23.88 62.30 11.53
N THR A 384 24.27 61.21 12.20
CA THR A 384 25.53 61.10 12.95
C THR A 384 26.68 60.68 12.04
N LEU A 385 27.89 61.13 12.39
CA LEU A 385 29.13 60.69 11.75
C LEU A 385 29.70 59.50 12.52
N CYS A 386 30.21 58.50 11.80
CA CYS A 386 30.94 57.39 12.41
C CYS A 386 32.36 57.83 12.79
N THR A 387 32.80 57.45 13.98
CA THR A 387 34.15 57.68 14.51
C THR A 387 35.08 56.50 14.24
N GLY A 388 34.54 55.29 14.14
CA GLY A 388 35.27 54.03 14.06
C GLY A 388 35.60 53.42 15.42
N GLU A 389 35.29 54.13 16.51
CA GLU A 389 35.57 53.75 17.90
C GLU A 389 34.29 53.41 18.69
N GLU A 390 33.14 53.35 18.02
CA GLU A 390 31.89 52.88 18.60
C GLU A 390 32.03 51.47 19.23
N ASP A 391 31.26 51.20 20.28
CA ASP A 391 31.36 49.97 21.06
C ASP A 391 30.41 48.87 20.54
N LEU A 392 30.97 47.84 19.90
CA LEU A 392 30.22 46.69 19.43
C LEU A 392 29.56 45.88 20.56
N GLN A 393 30.08 45.93 21.79
CA GLN A 393 29.46 45.21 22.92
C GLN A 393 28.15 45.85 23.37
N SER A 394 27.98 47.13 23.09
CA SER A 394 26.79 47.89 23.48
C SER A 394 25.56 47.64 22.58
N VAL A 395 25.76 46.98 21.44
CA VAL A 395 24.71 46.75 20.42
C VAL A 395 24.31 45.28 20.39
N ASP A 396 23.01 45.02 20.41
CA ASP A 396 22.48 43.68 20.14
C ASP A 396 22.54 43.39 18.64
N THR A 397 23.44 42.49 18.25
CA THR A 397 23.69 42.17 16.83
C THR A 397 23.94 40.69 16.63
N LYS A 398 23.32 40.13 15.59
CA LYS A 398 23.55 38.75 15.15
C LYS A 398 24.99 38.48 14.71
N PHE A 399 25.77 39.53 14.45
CA PHE A 399 27.19 39.41 14.15
C PHE A 399 27.96 38.69 15.27
N LEU A 400 27.60 38.98 16.53
CA LEU A 400 28.27 38.44 17.72
C LEU A 400 27.63 37.15 18.25
N ASP A 401 26.55 36.68 17.62
CA ASP A 401 25.90 35.42 17.99
C ASP A 401 26.68 34.21 17.45
N ILE A 402 27.30 33.50 18.39
CA ILE A 402 28.08 32.28 18.16
C ILE A 402 27.45 31.05 18.84
N SER A 403 26.19 31.14 19.27
CA SER A 403 25.53 30.08 20.05
C SER A 403 25.24 28.80 19.25
N ASN A 404 25.04 28.92 17.93
CA ASN A 404 24.63 27.82 17.05
C ASN A 404 25.39 27.85 15.70
N LEU A 405 26.72 27.72 15.73
CA LEU A 405 27.55 27.69 14.52
C LEU A 405 27.39 26.35 13.79
N ARG A 406 26.79 26.39 12.60
CA ARG A 406 26.54 25.21 11.73
C ARG A 406 27.26 25.38 10.40
N SER A 407 26.62 25.94 9.38
CA SER A 407 27.29 26.26 8.10
C SER A 407 28.50 27.20 8.28
N ASP A 408 28.45 28.06 9.29
CA ASP A 408 29.56 28.89 9.77
C ASP A 408 30.80 28.04 10.12
N TYR A 409 30.62 26.89 10.76
CA TYR A 409 31.71 25.98 11.12
C TYR A 409 32.31 25.25 9.91
N ASN A 410 31.52 25.03 8.85
CA ASN A 410 32.02 24.46 7.60
C ASN A 410 32.98 25.40 6.86
N ILE A 411 32.87 26.72 7.06
CA ILE A 411 33.84 27.71 6.55
C ILE A 411 35.19 27.50 7.24
N TYR A 412 35.17 27.40 8.57
CA TYR A 412 36.36 27.12 9.37
C TYR A 412 37.06 25.83 8.91
N LYS A 413 36.28 24.74 8.73
CA LYS A 413 36.79 23.48 8.17
C LYS A 413 37.39 23.65 6.78
N ALA A 414 36.79 24.47 5.91
CA ALA A 414 37.26 24.67 4.54
C ALA A 414 38.61 25.39 4.48
N VAL A 415 38.79 26.41 5.32
CA VAL A 415 40.08 27.12 5.45
C VAL A 415 41.16 26.17 5.97
N TYR A 416 40.87 25.42 7.03
CA TYR A 416 41.80 24.45 7.57
C TYR A 416 42.14 23.35 6.56
N ALA A 417 41.18 22.86 5.78
CA ALA A 417 41.45 21.87 4.74
C ALA A 417 42.43 22.39 3.67
N LEU A 418 42.29 23.65 3.25
CA LEU A 418 43.24 24.29 2.33
C LEU A 418 44.61 24.49 2.99
N ALA A 419 44.66 24.84 4.27
CA ALA A 419 45.91 25.03 5.01
C ALA A 419 46.67 23.71 5.22
N TYR A 420 45.99 22.65 5.63
CA TYR A 420 46.58 21.31 5.73
C TYR A 420 47.06 20.79 4.37
N ALA A 421 46.27 20.99 3.30
CA ALA A 421 46.70 20.61 1.96
C ALA A 421 47.97 21.38 1.52
N LEU A 422 48.08 22.67 1.88
CA LEU A 422 49.26 23.49 1.60
C LEU A 422 50.46 23.02 2.44
N ASP A 423 50.26 22.71 3.71
CA ASP A 423 51.29 22.25 4.62
C ASP A 423 51.86 20.89 4.17
N ASP A 424 50.99 19.91 3.89
CA ASP A 424 51.38 18.60 3.35
C ASP A 424 52.15 18.74 2.03
N MET A 425 51.74 19.69 1.19
CA MET A 425 52.42 19.97 -0.07
C MET A 425 53.83 20.52 0.15
N LEU A 426 54.01 21.44 1.11
CA LEU A 426 55.31 22.02 1.45
C LEU A 426 56.21 21.02 2.19
N GLN A 427 55.63 20.08 2.92
CA GLN A 427 56.32 18.97 3.59
C GLN A 427 56.53 17.74 2.69
N CYS A 428 56.25 17.88 1.39
CA CYS A 428 56.41 16.82 0.41
C CYS A 428 57.78 16.12 0.51
N GLN A 429 57.77 14.80 0.35
CA GLN A 429 58.98 13.99 0.21
C GLN A 429 59.30 13.75 -1.28
N PRO A 430 60.51 14.10 -1.75
CA PRO A 430 60.95 13.83 -3.11
C PRO A 430 60.67 12.38 -3.54
N GLY A 431 59.96 12.20 -4.65
CA GLY A 431 59.57 10.88 -5.19
C GLY A 431 58.30 10.26 -4.61
N ARG A 432 57.62 10.90 -3.64
CA ARG A 432 56.32 10.45 -3.11
C ARG A 432 55.13 11.33 -3.52
N GLY A 433 55.39 12.51 -4.09
CA GLY A 433 54.37 13.43 -4.61
C GLY A 433 54.05 13.22 -6.10
N PRO A 434 53.03 13.92 -6.64
CA PRO A 434 52.61 13.82 -8.05
C PRO A 434 53.55 14.56 -9.02
N PHE A 435 54.71 15.00 -8.55
CA PHE A 435 55.56 15.97 -9.22
C PHE A 435 56.57 15.32 -10.17
N SER A 436 56.72 15.90 -11.36
CA SER A 436 57.73 15.49 -12.34
C SER A 436 59.16 15.57 -11.78
N LYS A 437 60.03 14.65 -12.20
CA LYS A 437 61.46 14.55 -11.78
C LYS A 437 61.68 14.24 -10.29
N ASN A 438 60.73 13.61 -9.61
CA ASN A 438 60.81 13.28 -8.17
C ASN A 438 61.05 14.51 -7.27
N GLY A 439 60.68 15.71 -7.72
CA GLY A 439 60.81 16.95 -6.93
C GLY A 439 59.65 17.20 -5.98
N CYS A 440 59.67 18.33 -5.29
CA CYS A 440 58.57 18.86 -4.50
C CYS A 440 58.29 20.32 -4.90
N ALA A 441 57.06 20.79 -4.71
CA ALA A 441 56.69 22.17 -4.96
C ALA A 441 57.27 23.11 -3.89
N THR A 442 57.69 24.30 -4.31
CA THR A 442 58.05 25.43 -3.43
C THR A 442 57.01 26.53 -3.56
N LEU A 443 56.97 27.47 -2.60
CA LEU A 443 56.05 28.63 -2.63
C LEU A 443 56.16 29.43 -3.94
N GLN A 444 57.38 29.61 -4.48
CA GLN A 444 57.62 30.37 -5.71
C GLN A 444 57.19 29.63 -6.99
N THR A 445 57.03 28.31 -6.91
CA THR A 445 56.64 27.44 -8.04
C THR A 445 55.24 26.85 -7.86
N LEU A 446 54.49 27.35 -6.89
CA LEU A 446 53.21 26.80 -6.49
C LEU A 446 52.21 26.91 -7.64
N GLN A 447 51.54 25.80 -7.94
CA GLN A 447 50.48 25.74 -8.95
C GLN A 447 49.20 25.18 -8.33
N PRO A 448 48.01 25.73 -8.68
CA PRO A 448 46.76 25.35 -8.03
C PRO A 448 46.42 23.85 -8.12
N TRP A 449 46.75 23.19 -9.23
CA TRP A 449 46.51 21.74 -9.41
C TRP A 449 47.26 20.87 -8.39
N GLN A 450 48.39 21.37 -7.86
CA GLN A 450 49.18 20.66 -6.86
C GLN A 450 48.42 20.61 -5.55
N LEU A 451 47.76 21.71 -5.18
CA LEU A 451 46.92 21.78 -3.99
C LEU A 451 45.72 20.85 -4.09
N VAL A 452 45.11 20.72 -5.28
CA VAL A 452 44.01 19.76 -5.52
C VAL A 452 44.41 18.33 -5.13
N TYR A 453 45.62 17.89 -5.50
CA TYR A 453 46.10 16.54 -5.15
C TYR A 453 46.22 16.30 -3.64
N TYR A 454 46.74 17.29 -2.90
CA TYR A 454 46.85 17.16 -1.44
C TYR A 454 45.48 17.29 -0.77
N LEU A 455 44.59 18.13 -1.31
CA LEU A 455 43.24 18.30 -0.81
C LEU A 455 42.44 16.98 -0.87
N GLU A 456 42.62 16.16 -1.91
CA GLU A 456 42.03 14.79 -1.99
C GLU A 456 42.48 13.84 -0.87
N LYS A 457 43.56 14.17 -0.15
CA LYS A 457 44.18 13.32 0.87
C LYS A 457 44.10 13.89 2.29
N VAL A 458 43.53 15.09 2.43
CA VAL A 458 43.39 15.75 3.72
C VAL A 458 42.59 14.86 4.67
N ASN A 459 43.16 14.64 5.84
CA ASN A 459 42.52 13.92 6.93
C ASN A 459 43.06 14.47 8.25
N PHE A 460 42.29 15.33 8.91
CA PHE A 460 42.66 15.92 10.19
C PHE A 460 41.47 15.93 11.14
N THR A 461 41.76 16.20 12.41
CA THR A 461 40.75 16.39 13.44
C THR A 461 40.82 17.83 13.91
N THR A 462 39.66 18.49 13.93
CA THR A 462 39.52 19.85 14.48
C THR A 462 39.73 19.87 15.99
N SER A 463 39.96 21.04 16.57
CA SER A 463 40.06 21.22 18.03
C SER A 463 38.80 20.78 18.78
N PHE A 464 37.63 20.81 18.12
CA PHE A 464 36.36 20.32 18.65
C PHE A 464 36.19 18.79 18.59
N GLY A 465 37.11 18.07 17.93
CA GLY A 465 37.08 16.60 17.82
C GLY A 465 36.39 16.07 16.55
N ASP A 466 35.94 16.94 15.64
CA ASP A 466 35.38 16.51 14.35
C ASP A 466 36.49 16.10 13.38
N GLN A 467 36.32 14.93 12.76
CA GLN A 467 37.15 14.47 11.65
C GLN A 467 36.74 15.16 10.34
N VAL A 468 37.72 15.63 9.57
CA VAL A 468 37.53 16.29 8.28
C VAL A 468 38.34 15.56 7.21
N SER A 469 37.63 15.06 6.20
CA SER A 469 38.18 14.42 5.01
C SER A 469 37.19 14.51 3.85
N PHE A 470 37.66 14.31 2.62
CA PHE A 470 36.81 14.24 1.43
C PHE A 470 36.79 12.82 0.84
N ASP A 471 35.65 12.44 0.26
CA ASP A 471 35.53 11.20 -0.49
C ASP A 471 36.09 11.33 -1.93
N GLU A 472 35.94 10.27 -2.73
CA GLU A 472 36.39 10.25 -4.14
C GLU A 472 35.72 11.31 -5.03
N ASN A 473 34.56 11.83 -4.61
CA ASN A 473 33.82 12.88 -5.30
C ASN A 473 34.14 14.29 -4.78
N GLY A 474 35.00 14.42 -3.76
CA GLY A 474 35.28 15.70 -3.11
C GLY A 474 34.24 16.11 -2.08
N ASP A 475 33.39 15.19 -1.62
CA ASP A 475 32.31 15.43 -0.67
C ASP A 475 32.76 15.18 0.77
N ALA A 476 32.22 15.96 1.71
CA ALA A 476 32.46 15.75 3.14
C ALA A 476 31.82 14.45 3.65
N LEU A 477 32.31 14.00 4.82
CA LEU A 477 31.72 12.88 5.54
C LEU A 477 30.20 13.08 5.76
N PRO A 478 29.35 12.11 5.36
CA PRO A 478 27.90 12.27 5.34
C PRO A 478 27.29 12.12 6.74
N ILE A 479 27.04 13.25 7.39
CA ILE A 479 26.39 13.33 8.70
C ILE A 479 25.52 14.58 8.84
N TYR A 480 24.31 14.40 9.35
CA TYR A 480 23.38 15.48 9.69
C TYR A 480 22.77 15.26 11.08
N ASP A 481 22.45 16.35 11.75
CA ASP A 481 21.54 16.37 12.90
C ASP A 481 20.10 16.49 12.39
N ILE A 482 19.16 15.91 13.13
CA ILE A 482 17.73 16.10 12.90
C ILE A 482 17.22 17.13 13.91
N MET A 483 16.63 18.20 13.40
CA MET A 483 16.13 19.35 14.17
C MET A 483 14.61 19.31 14.25
N ASN A 484 14.05 19.78 15.35
CA ASN A 484 12.62 19.98 15.52
C ASN A 484 12.32 21.37 16.09
N TRP A 485 11.29 22.03 15.56
CA TRP A 485 10.86 23.35 16.01
C TRP A 485 9.85 23.21 17.13
N SER A 486 10.32 23.34 18.37
CA SER A 486 9.48 23.29 19.56
C SER A 486 8.85 24.65 19.84
N TRP A 487 7.55 24.65 20.12
CA TRP A 487 6.79 25.85 20.43
C TRP A 487 6.14 25.72 21.80
N HIS A 488 6.51 26.62 22.71
CA HIS A 488 6.09 26.58 24.11
C HIS A 488 4.84 27.46 24.34
N PRO A 489 4.03 27.15 25.37
CA PRO A 489 2.84 27.93 25.71
C PRO A 489 3.11 29.40 26.08
N ASP A 490 4.35 29.72 26.46
CA ASP A 490 4.80 31.08 26.76
C ASP A 490 5.18 31.89 25.50
N GLY A 491 5.00 31.32 24.31
CA GLY A 491 5.29 31.95 23.03
C GLY A 491 6.75 31.82 22.59
N ARG A 492 7.62 31.18 23.38
CA ARG A 492 9.01 30.93 22.98
C ARG A 492 9.10 29.82 21.94
N THR A 493 9.97 30.02 20.96
CA THR A 493 10.35 29.04 19.94
C THR A 493 11.77 28.58 20.23
N GLU A 494 11.98 27.27 20.26
CA GLU A 494 13.32 26.68 20.41
C GLU A 494 13.53 25.59 19.35
N VAL A 495 14.67 25.63 18.67
CA VAL A 495 15.04 24.62 17.68
C VAL A 495 15.96 23.61 18.34
N VAL A 496 15.43 22.41 18.57
CA VAL A 496 16.10 21.37 19.34
C VAL A 496 16.57 20.22 18.45
N THR A 497 17.74 19.66 18.77
CA THR A 497 18.21 18.44 18.11
C THR A 497 17.49 17.22 18.70
N VAL A 498 16.79 16.47 17.85
CA VAL A 498 15.99 15.29 18.20
C VAL A 498 16.57 13.98 17.68
N GLY A 499 17.67 14.04 16.94
CA GLY A 499 18.28 12.85 16.36
C GLY A 499 19.47 13.15 15.46
N ASP A 500 19.98 12.13 14.82
CA ASP A 500 21.07 12.21 13.84
C ASP A 500 20.91 11.16 12.74
N VAL A 501 21.48 11.45 11.57
CA VAL A 501 21.61 10.50 10.46
C VAL A 501 23.05 10.50 9.99
N LYS A 502 23.62 9.30 9.87
CA LYS A 502 25.03 9.10 9.50
C LYS A 502 25.17 7.91 8.56
N ALA A 503 26.16 7.98 7.67
CA ALA A 503 26.56 6.78 6.94
C ALA A 503 27.34 5.82 7.85
N SER A 504 27.03 4.53 7.73
CA SER A 504 27.62 3.41 8.44
C SER A 504 28.12 2.37 7.43
N VAL A 505 29.36 1.93 7.60
CA VAL A 505 30.01 0.95 6.71
C VAL A 505 29.27 -0.39 6.67
N LEU A 506 28.53 -0.76 7.73
CA LEU A 506 27.86 -2.06 7.87
C LEU A 506 26.39 -2.06 7.42
N ASN A 507 25.66 -0.97 7.66
CA ASN A 507 24.20 -0.92 7.51
C ASN A 507 23.72 0.13 6.48
N GLY A 508 24.64 0.74 5.71
CA GLY A 508 24.31 1.82 4.79
C GLY A 508 24.12 3.14 5.55
N GLU A 509 22.89 3.61 5.72
CA GLU A 509 22.59 4.87 6.41
C GLU A 509 21.74 4.60 7.64
N GLU A 510 22.12 5.14 8.79
CA GLU A 510 21.48 4.88 10.07
C GLU A 510 20.82 6.16 10.60
N LEU A 511 19.49 6.21 10.56
CA LEU A 511 18.68 7.24 11.22
C LEU A 511 18.44 6.87 12.69
N ARG A 512 18.70 7.83 13.58
CA ARG A 512 18.40 7.75 15.01
C ARG A 512 17.52 8.91 15.39
N LEU A 513 16.35 8.62 15.95
CA LEU A 513 15.40 9.63 16.43
C LEU A 513 15.03 9.35 17.87
N ASP A 514 14.98 10.41 18.67
CA ASP A 514 14.44 10.43 20.02
C ASP A 514 13.02 11.01 19.94
N GLU A 515 12.03 10.13 19.73
CA GLU A 515 10.64 10.51 19.48
C GLU A 515 10.01 11.29 20.65
N ASP A 516 10.46 11.05 21.88
CA ASP A 516 9.95 11.72 23.07
C ASP A 516 10.33 13.21 23.11
N LYS A 517 11.38 13.61 22.38
CA LYS A 517 11.78 15.01 22.22
C LYS A 517 11.09 15.72 21.06
N ILE A 518 10.38 15.00 20.20
CA ILE A 518 9.74 15.60 19.03
C ILE A 518 8.45 16.31 19.44
N PHE A 519 8.41 17.62 19.23
CA PHE A 519 7.21 18.41 19.34
C PHE A 519 6.34 18.24 18.09
N TRP A 520 5.12 17.76 18.32
CA TRP A 520 4.08 17.64 17.30
C TRP A 520 3.04 18.74 17.46
N ASN A 521 2.88 19.58 16.43
CA ASN A 521 1.92 20.68 16.40
C ASN A 521 0.51 20.24 15.97
N PHE A 522 0.08 19.08 16.49
CA PHE A 522 -1.22 18.49 16.26
C PHE A 522 -1.95 18.30 17.59
N GLU A 523 -3.29 18.26 17.56
CA GLU A 523 -4.11 18.00 18.74
C GLU A 523 -3.79 16.64 19.38
N SER A 524 -3.48 15.63 18.56
CA SER A 524 -3.09 14.28 19.00
C SER A 524 -1.73 14.21 19.68
N LYS A 525 -0.88 15.24 19.54
CA LYS A 525 0.53 15.23 19.95
C LYS A 525 1.32 14.03 19.39
N GLN A 526 0.92 13.56 18.22
CA GLN A 526 1.50 12.43 17.49
C GLN A 526 1.72 12.81 16.02
N PRO A 527 2.61 12.11 15.30
CA PRO A 527 2.80 12.32 13.87
C PRO A 527 1.47 12.17 13.10
N PRO A 528 1.22 12.98 12.06
CA PRO A 528 0.00 12.87 11.29
C PRO A 528 0.01 11.61 10.42
N ARG A 529 -1.17 11.10 10.09
CA ARG A 529 -1.31 10.04 9.08
C ARG A 529 -1.35 10.68 7.69
N SER A 530 -0.36 10.35 6.83
CA SER A 530 -0.26 10.87 5.46
C SER A 530 -0.14 9.73 4.45
N VAL A 531 -1.30 9.17 4.05
CA VAL A 531 -1.44 8.06 3.10
C VAL A 531 -2.51 8.38 2.06
N CYS A 532 -2.35 7.92 0.83
CA CYS A 532 -3.34 8.14 -0.23
C CYS A 532 -4.54 7.18 -0.11
N SER A 533 -4.26 5.92 0.23
CA SER A 533 -5.26 4.87 0.37
C SER A 533 -4.93 4.04 1.60
N GLU A 534 -5.98 3.66 2.32
CA GLU A 534 -5.86 2.84 3.51
C GLU A 534 -5.46 1.40 3.17
N ASN A 535 -4.79 0.74 4.10
CA ASN A 535 -4.42 -0.66 3.91
C ASN A 535 -5.67 -1.52 3.68
N CYS A 536 -5.66 -2.30 2.61
CA CYS A 536 -6.75 -3.18 2.25
C CYS A 536 -6.83 -4.35 3.24
N PRO A 537 -8.00 -4.61 3.83
CA PRO A 537 -8.18 -5.72 4.76
C PRO A 537 -8.12 -7.07 4.02
N PRO A 538 -7.86 -8.17 4.75
CA PRO A 538 -8.02 -9.51 4.21
C PRO A 538 -9.40 -9.71 3.56
N GLY A 539 -9.44 -10.54 2.52
CA GLY A 539 -10.62 -10.78 1.67
C GLY A 539 -10.82 -9.77 0.55
N THR A 540 -9.95 -8.75 0.47
CA THR A 540 -9.89 -7.82 -0.65
C THR A 540 -8.55 -7.91 -1.37
N ARG A 541 -8.51 -7.39 -2.60
CA ARG A 541 -7.29 -7.16 -3.38
C ARG A 541 -7.18 -5.69 -3.75
N THR A 542 -5.94 -5.21 -3.84
CA THR A 542 -5.63 -3.84 -4.25
C THR A 542 -5.76 -3.69 -5.75
N VAL A 543 -6.43 -2.63 -6.21
CA VAL A 543 -6.47 -2.24 -7.62
C VAL A 543 -6.10 -0.78 -7.74
N ARG A 544 -5.05 -0.48 -8.51
CA ARG A 544 -4.56 0.88 -8.71
C ARG A 544 -5.66 1.75 -9.35
N LYS A 545 -5.85 2.96 -8.82
CA LYS A 545 -6.75 3.96 -9.41
C LYS A 545 -6.22 4.42 -10.75
N LYS A 546 -7.08 4.40 -11.77
CA LYS A 546 -6.66 4.76 -13.14
C LYS A 546 -6.24 6.23 -13.19
N GLY A 547 -4.99 6.48 -13.61
CA GLY A 547 -4.42 7.83 -13.71
C GLY A 547 -3.70 8.33 -12.45
N GLU A 548 -3.76 7.59 -11.34
CA GLU A 548 -3.13 7.96 -10.06
C GLU A 548 -1.81 7.17 -9.82
N PRO A 549 -0.93 7.62 -8.90
CA PRO A 549 0.27 6.88 -8.48
C PRO A 549 -0.02 5.52 -7.83
N GLU A 550 1.00 4.66 -7.68
CA GLU A 550 0.85 3.29 -7.14
C GLU A 550 0.35 3.24 -5.69
N CYS A 551 0.64 4.28 -4.90
CA CYS A 551 0.15 4.42 -3.52
C CYS A 551 -1.36 4.65 -3.42
N CYS A 552 -2.02 4.96 -4.53
CA CYS A 552 -3.45 5.26 -4.60
C CYS A 552 -4.20 4.10 -5.25
N PHE A 553 -4.91 3.32 -4.42
CA PHE A 553 -5.58 2.09 -4.85
C PHE A 553 -6.95 1.95 -4.18
N ASP A 554 -7.81 1.15 -4.81
CA ASP A 554 -9.09 0.73 -4.26
C ASP A 554 -9.00 -0.72 -3.77
N CYS A 555 -9.66 -0.99 -2.65
CA CYS A 555 -9.78 -2.34 -2.09
C CYS A 555 -11.03 -3.01 -2.66
N ILE A 556 -10.84 -3.96 -3.56
CA ILE A 556 -11.95 -4.68 -4.21
C ILE A 556 -12.09 -6.07 -3.58
N PRO A 557 -13.30 -6.49 -3.17
CA PRO A 557 -13.51 -7.82 -2.59
C PRO A 557 -13.16 -8.93 -3.59
N CYS A 558 -12.61 -10.03 -3.07
CA CYS A 558 -12.34 -11.22 -3.86
C CYS A 558 -13.62 -11.84 -4.43
N SER A 559 -13.52 -12.42 -5.63
CA SER A 559 -14.63 -13.13 -6.27
C SER A 559 -15.01 -14.40 -5.48
N GLU A 560 -16.22 -14.90 -5.69
CA GLU A 560 -16.68 -16.10 -4.99
C GLU A 560 -15.77 -17.32 -5.24
N GLY A 561 -15.52 -18.11 -4.20
CA GLY A 561 -14.61 -19.26 -4.25
C GLY A 561 -13.12 -18.89 -4.18
N LYS A 562 -12.78 -17.60 -4.18
CA LYS A 562 -11.43 -17.08 -3.95
C LYS A 562 -11.33 -16.33 -2.62
N ILE A 563 -10.13 -16.28 -2.08
CA ILE A 563 -9.81 -15.60 -0.83
C ILE A 563 -8.51 -14.79 -0.92
N SER A 564 -8.32 -13.90 0.05
CA SER A 564 -7.08 -13.16 0.31
C SER A 564 -6.84 -13.15 1.82
N ASN A 565 -5.73 -13.70 2.29
CA ASN A 565 -5.44 -13.85 3.71
C ASN A 565 -4.57 -12.71 4.27
N SER A 566 -3.84 -11.98 3.42
CA SER A 566 -2.93 -10.91 3.80
C SER A 566 -3.52 -9.53 3.50
N THR A 567 -3.13 -8.53 4.28
CA THR A 567 -3.39 -7.12 3.97
C THR A 567 -2.66 -6.69 2.70
N ASN A 568 -3.25 -5.80 1.91
CA ASN A 568 -2.68 -5.28 0.66
C ASN A 568 -2.30 -6.37 -0.39
N SER A 569 -3.05 -7.47 -0.46
CA SER A 569 -2.79 -8.48 -1.49
C SER A 569 -3.08 -7.94 -2.90
N LEU A 570 -2.18 -8.22 -3.84
CA LEU A 570 -2.37 -7.89 -5.26
C LEU A 570 -3.38 -8.84 -5.93
N GLU A 571 -3.48 -10.08 -5.45
CA GLU A 571 -4.28 -11.14 -6.07
C GLU A 571 -5.09 -11.94 -5.05
N CYS A 572 -6.17 -12.55 -5.53
CA CYS A 572 -6.99 -13.49 -4.76
C CYS A 572 -6.76 -14.91 -5.28
N PHE A 573 -6.62 -15.88 -4.38
CA PHE A 573 -6.35 -17.28 -4.69
C PHE A 573 -7.57 -18.17 -4.45
N SER A 574 -7.72 -19.25 -5.21
CA SER A 574 -8.88 -20.16 -5.13
C SER A 574 -8.80 -21.11 -3.94
N CYS A 575 -9.95 -21.45 -3.33
CA CYS A 575 -10.01 -22.43 -2.25
C CYS A 575 -9.80 -23.88 -2.76
N PRO A 576 -9.19 -24.77 -1.95
CA PRO A 576 -9.06 -26.20 -2.26
C PRO A 576 -10.39 -26.95 -2.37
N GLU A 577 -10.37 -28.15 -2.97
CA GLU A 577 -11.55 -29.00 -3.07
C GLU A 577 -12.14 -29.34 -1.69
N GLY A 578 -13.48 -29.30 -1.59
CA GLY A 578 -14.21 -29.48 -0.33
C GLY A 578 -14.38 -28.21 0.51
N PHE A 579 -13.66 -27.14 0.19
CA PHE A 579 -13.76 -25.84 0.83
C PHE A 579 -14.41 -24.80 -0.09
N TRP A 580 -14.86 -23.70 0.52
CA TRP A 580 -15.44 -22.54 -0.13
C TRP A 580 -14.99 -21.28 0.59
N SER A 581 -14.97 -20.14 -0.10
CA SER A 581 -14.63 -18.85 0.53
C SER A 581 -15.64 -18.50 1.63
N SER A 582 -15.18 -18.00 2.77
CA SER A 582 -15.99 -17.39 3.82
C SER A 582 -16.82 -16.21 3.27
N PRO A 583 -17.86 -15.73 4.00
CA PRO A 583 -18.60 -14.54 3.59
C PRO A 583 -17.70 -13.31 3.42
N GLN A 584 -16.70 -13.16 4.28
CA GLN A 584 -15.69 -12.10 4.26
C GLN A 584 -14.59 -12.33 3.22
N ARG A 585 -14.53 -13.52 2.61
CA ARG A 585 -13.52 -13.94 1.62
C ARG A 585 -12.07 -13.94 2.14
N ASP A 586 -11.89 -13.99 3.46
CA ASP A 586 -10.60 -14.01 4.14
C ASP A 586 -10.05 -15.43 4.36
N GLN A 587 -10.94 -16.44 4.42
CA GLN A 587 -10.57 -17.82 4.73
C GLN A 587 -11.41 -18.84 3.97
N CYS A 588 -10.87 -20.05 3.81
CA CYS A 588 -11.58 -21.17 3.20
C CYS A 588 -12.30 -21.99 4.29
N VAL A 589 -13.63 -22.08 4.20
CA VAL A 589 -14.52 -22.82 5.10
C VAL A 589 -15.07 -24.09 4.43
N LEU A 590 -15.44 -25.11 5.19
CA LEU A 590 -16.01 -26.34 4.62
C LEU A 590 -17.33 -26.06 3.87
N LYS A 591 -17.52 -26.67 2.70
CA LYS A 591 -18.79 -26.61 1.95
C LYS A 591 -19.93 -27.22 2.78
N GLN A 592 -21.10 -26.58 2.74
CA GLN A 592 -22.29 -27.09 3.42
C GLN A 592 -22.80 -28.39 2.76
N THR A 593 -23.20 -29.35 3.60
CA THR A 593 -23.70 -30.65 3.16
C THR A 593 -25.24 -30.65 3.12
N VAL A 594 -25.84 -31.06 1.99
CA VAL A 594 -27.29 -31.09 1.80
C VAL A 594 -27.77 -32.53 1.59
N PHE A 595 -28.78 -32.96 2.34
CA PHE A 595 -29.48 -34.25 2.24
C PHE A 595 -30.94 -34.10 2.69
N LEU A 596 -31.79 -35.11 2.50
CA LEU A 596 -33.18 -35.09 2.98
C LEU A 596 -33.20 -35.27 4.51
N SER A 597 -33.34 -34.19 5.27
CA SER A 597 -33.24 -34.21 6.74
C SER A 597 -34.60 -34.40 7.41
N TYR A 598 -34.62 -35.08 8.57
CA TYR A 598 -35.83 -35.15 9.41
C TYR A 598 -36.28 -33.78 9.93
N GLU A 599 -35.34 -32.83 10.04
CA GLU A 599 -35.57 -31.49 10.58
C GLU A 599 -36.12 -30.50 9.56
N GLU A 600 -36.03 -30.81 8.25
CA GLU A 600 -36.53 -29.91 7.23
C GLU A 600 -38.04 -30.11 6.99
N PRO A 601 -38.80 -29.08 6.56
CA PRO A 601 -40.26 -29.15 6.46
C PRO A 601 -40.77 -30.33 5.60
N LEU A 602 -40.09 -30.62 4.50
CA LEU A 602 -40.44 -31.72 3.61
C LEU A 602 -40.24 -33.09 4.30
N GLY A 603 -39.08 -33.29 4.95
CA GLY A 603 -38.78 -34.54 5.66
C GLY A 603 -39.69 -34.77 6.88
N LEU A 604 -40.04 -33.70 7.59
CA LEU A 604 -40.98 -33.74 8.72
C LEU A 604 -42.37 -34.21 8.27
N CYS A 605 -42.91 -33.62 7.19
CA CYS A 605 -44.21 -34.00 6.63
C CYS A 605 -44.26 -35.47 6.19
N LEU A 606 -43.23 -35.94 5.48
CA LEU A 606 -43.16 -37.33 5.00
C LEU A 606 -43.05 -38.33 6.17
N THR A 607 -42.26 -37.99 7.20
CA THR A 607 -42.12 -38.81 8.42
C THR A 607 -43.45 -38.91 9.17
N ALA A 608 -44.15 -37.78 9.35
CA ALA A 608 -45.45 -37.76 10.01
C ALA A 608 -46.50 -38.61 9.28
N ALA A 609 -46.57 -38.50 7.95
CA ALA A 609 -47.48 -39.29 7.12
C ALA A 609 -47.19 -40.80 7.20
N SER A 610 -45.91 -41.18 7.22
CA SER A 610 -45.47 -42.58 7.38
C SER A 610 -45.86 -43.18 8.74
N LEU A 611 -45.60 -42.45 9.82
CA LEU A 611 -45.97 -42.87 11.18
C LEU A 611 -47.49 -42.95 11.36
N LEU A 612 -48.23 -41.98 10.79
CA LEU A 612 -49.68 -41.98 10.79
C LEU A 612 -50.25 -43.20 10.05
N GLY A 613 -49.72 -43.53 8.86
CA GLY A 613 -50.13 -44.72 8.11
C GLY A 613 -49.85 -46.01 8.89
N THR A 614 -48.67 -46.12 9.50
CA THR A 614 -48.28 -47.24 10.37
C THR A 614 -49.24 -47.41 11.55
N PHE A 615 -49.60 -46.30 12.20
CA PHE A 615 -50.53 -46.27 13.33
C PHE A 615 -51.94 -46.72 12.90
N ILE A 616 -52.48 -46.15 11.81
CA ILE A 616 -53.80 -46.53 11.28
C ILE A 616 -53.82 -48.03 10.91
N CYS A 617 -52.78 -48.55 10.26
CA CYS A 617 -52.66 -49.98 9.96
C CYS A 617 -52.70 -50.85 11.23
N ALA A 618 -52.01 -50.45 12.30
CA ALA A 618 -52.02 -51.17 13.57
C ALA A 618 -53.40 -51.17 14.24
N VAL A 619 -54.09 -50.03 14.22
CA VAL A 619 -55.47 -49.90 14.74
C VAL A 619 -56.43 -50.79 13.96
N VAL A 620 -56.40 -50.74 12.62
CA VAL A 620 -57.23 -51.59 11.75
C VAL A 620 -56.95 -53.07 11.98
N LEU A 621 -55.67 -53.45 12.11
CA LEU A 621 -55.28 -54.82 12.43
C LEU A 621 -55.84 -55.27 13.79
N GLY A 622 -55.75 -54.42 14.82
CA GLY A 622 -56.32 -54.68 16.14
C GLY A 622 -57.84 -54.88 16.12
N ILE A 623 -58.57 -54.02 15.40
CA ILE A 623 -60.04 -54.12 15.25
C ILE A 623 -60.43 -55.45 14.59
N LEU A 624 -59.74 -55.85 13.53
CA LEU A 624 -60.04 -57.11 12.82
C LEU A 624 -59.65 -58.36 13.62
N ILE A 625 -58.61 -58.30 14.44
CA ILE A 625 -58.24 -59.39 15.36
C ILE A 625 -59.31 -59.53 16.46
N TYR A 626 -59.75 -58.42 17.05
CA TYR A 626 -60.77 -58.43 18.10
C TYR A 626 -62.11 -58.97 17.57
N HIS A 627 -62.53 -58.54 16.37
CA HIS A 627 -63.75 -59.01 15.71
C HIS A 627 -63.55 -60.24 14.79
N ARG A 628 -62.49 -61.04 14.98
CA ARG A 628 -62.15 -62.18 14.11
C ARG A 628 -63.24 -63.25 14.01
N ARG A 629 -64.14 -63.34 14.99
CA ARG A 629 -65.26 -64.29 14.99
C ARG A 629 -66.48 -63.80 14.20
N THR A 630 -66.51 -62.54 13.77
CA THR A 630 -67.66 -61.96 13.05
C THR A 630 -67.80 -62.51 11.63
N PRO A 631 -69.04 -62.64 11.11
CA PRO A 631 -69.30 -63.19 9.78
C PRO A 631 -68.60 -62.43 8.65
N ILE A 632 -68.47 -61.10 8.76
CA ILE A 632 -67.79 -60.25 7.76
C ILE A 632 -66.29 -60.57 7.67
N VAL A 633 -65.61 -60.75 8.81
CA VAL A 633 -64.16 -61.04 8.82
C VAL A 633 -63.88 -62.49 8.40
N LYS A 634 -64.76 -63.43 8.75
CA LYS A 634 -64.64 -64.84 8.33
C LYS A 634 -64.93 -65.05 6.84
N ALA A 635 -65.94 -64.36 6.28
CA ALA A 635 -66.24 -64.42 4.85
C ALA A 635 -65.10 -63.85 3.99
N ASN A 636 -64.31 -62.95 4.58
CA ASN A 636 -63.25 -62.20 3.90
C ASN A 636 -61.85 -62.81 4.08
N ASN A 637 -61.74 -64.15 4.08
CA ASN A 637 -60.48 -64.88 4.20
C ASN A 637 -59.47 -64.18 5.15
N SER A 638 -59.79 -64.25 6.45
CA SER A 638 -59.13 -63.44 7.49
C SER A 638 -57.60 -63.49 7.47
N GLU A 639 -57.01 -64.62 7.06
CA GLU A 639 -55.55 -64.83 7.07
C GLU A 639 -54.82 -63.97 6.02
N VAL A 640 -55.30 -63.95 4.76
CA VAL A 640 -54.70 -63.13 3.69
C VAL A 640 -54.89 -61.64 3.99
N SER A 641 -56.02 -61.27 4.61
CA SER A 641 -56.28 -59.90 5.03
C SER A 641 -55.36 -59.44 6.18
N PHE A 642 -54.98 -60.33 7.12
CA PHE A 642 -53.98 -60.04 8.15
C PHE A 642 -52.58 -59.89 7.57
N GLN A 643 -52.19 -60.77 6.63
CA GLN A 643 -50.90 -60.67 5.94
C GLN A 643 -50.78 -59.38 5.13
N LEU A 644 -51.86 -58.95 4.45
CA LEU A 644 -51.92 -57.69 3.72
C LEU A 644 -51.78 -56.46 4.64
N LEU A 645 -52.39 -56.45 5.82
CA LEU A 645 -52.22 -55.36 6.80
C LEU A 645 -50.81 -55.33 7.39
N LEU A 646 -50.21 -56.49 7.62
CA LEU A 646 -48.82 -56.58 8.04
C LEU A 646 -47.87 -56.05 6.96
N SER A 647 -48.09 -56.40 5.68
CA SER A 647 -47.28 -55.88 4.58
C SER A 647 -47.45 -54.38 4.40
N LEU A 648 -48.68 -53.84 4.51
CA LEU A 648 -48.91 -52.39 4.45
C LEU A 648 -48.20 -51.64 5.58
N LYS A 649 -48.19 -52.20 6.80
CA LYS A 649 -47.41 -51.64 7.91
C LYS A 649 -45.91 -51.59 7.58
N LEU A 650 -45.36 -52.64 6.96
CA LEU A 650 -43.97 -52.68 6.50
C LEU A 650 -43.71 -51.67 5.36
N CYS A 651 -44.64 -51.50 4.42
CA CYS A 651 -44.56 -50.47 3.36
C CYS A 651 -44.54 -49.04 3.92
N PHE A 652 -45.32 -48.75 4.96
CA PHE A 652 -45.22 -47.46 5.63
C PHE A 652 -43.87 -47.30 6.33
N LEU A 653 -43.43 -48.29 7.11
CA LEU A 653 -42.15 -48.23 7.83
C LEU A 653 -40.93 -48.13 6.89
N CYS A 654 -40.93 -48.75 5.71
CA CYS A 654 -39.79 -48.73 4.80
C CYS A 654 -39.49 -47.33 4.23
N SER A 655 -40.51 -46.44 4.15
CA SER A 655 -40.30 -45.05 3.73
C SER A 655 -39.33 -44.27 4.63
N LEU A 656 -39.23 -44.63 5.92
CA LEU A 656 -38.33 -43.97 6.87
C LEU A 656 -36.85 -44.22 6.55
N LEU A 657 -36.52 -45.28 5.80
CA LEU A 657 -35.14 -45.59 5.39
C LEU A 657 -34.60 -44.65 4.31
N PHE A 658 -35.47 -43.88 3.66
CA PHE A 658 -35.11 -42.88 2.65
C PHE A 658 -34.86 -41.49 3.24
N ILE A 659 -35.22 -41.26 4.51
CA ILE A 659 -35.07 -39.97 5.19
C ILE A 659 -33.86 -40.05 6.13
N GLY A 660 -33.05 -38.99 6.16
CA GLY A 660 -31.88 -38.88 7.03
C GLY A 660 -30.55 -39.00 6.29
N ARG A 661 -29.45 -38.95 7.05
CA ARG A 661 -28.10 -38.90 6.49
C ARG A 661 -27.73 -40.24 5.83
N PRO A 662 -27.31 -40.28 4.55
CA PRO A 662 -26.89 -41.50 3.86
C PRO A 662 -25.74 -42.19 4.60
N ARG A 663 -26.00 -43.37 5.16
CA ARG A 663 -25.01 -44.29 5.71
C ARG A 663 -24.96 -45.55 4.86
N LEU A 664 -23.87 -46.31 4.95
CA LEU A 664 -23.71 -47.53 4.17
C LEU A 664 -24.90 -48.49 4.33
N TRP A 665 -25.31 -48.73 5.57
CA TRP A 665 -26.42 -49.64 5.88
C TRP A 665 -27.80 -49.09 5.45
N THR A 666 -28.04 -47.77 5.53
CA THR A 666 -29.33 -47.18 5.09
C THR A 666 -29.46 -47.26 3.57
N CYS A 667 -28.38 -46.96 2.83
CA CYS A 667 -28.36 -47.04 1.37
C CYS A 667 -28.62 -48.48 0.88
N GLN A 668 -28.07 -49.49 1.56
CA GLN A 668 -28.27 -50.89 1.21
C GLN A 668 -29.70 -51.36 1.50
N LEU A 669 -30.27 -50.98 2.65
CA LEU A 669 -31.58 -51.49 3.08
C LEU A 669 -32.77 -50.80 2.41
N ARG A 670 -32.67 -49.53 2.02
CA ARG A 670 -33.84 -48.75 1.57
C ARG A 670 -34.61 -49.38 0.41
N HIS A 671 -33.94 -49.72 -0.70
CA HIS A 671 -34.59 -50.28 -1.87
C HIS A 671 -34.93 -51.78 -1.70
N ALA A 672 -34.12 -52.52 -0.92
CA ALA A 672 -34.39 -53.92 -0.62
C ALA A 672 -35.64 -54.08 0.26
N ALA A 673 -35.77 -53.27 1.32
CA ALA A 673 -36.93 -53.23 2.20
C ALA A 673 -38.19 -52.75 1.46
N PHE A 674 -38.06 -51.72 0.62
CA PHE A 674 -39.12 -51.27 -0.28
C PHE A 674 -39.60 -52.40 -1.18
N GLY A 675 -38.70 -53.04 -1.94
CA GLY A 675 -39.06 -54.07 -2.92
C GLY A 675 -39.73 -55.29 -2.28
N ILE A 676 -39.17 -55.80 -1.18
CA ILE A 676 -39.72 -56.99 -0.48
C ILE A 676 -41.11 -56.67 0.11
N SER A 677 -41.27 -55.52 0.76
CA SER A 677 -42.56 -55.13 1.38
C SER A 677 -43.65 -54.93 0.33
N PHE A 678 -43.32 -54.30 -0.79
CA PHE A 678 -44.27 -54.04 -1.88
C PHE A 678 -44.68 -55.31 -2.62
N VAL A 679 -43.75 -56.22 -2.92
CA VAL A 679 -44.09 -57.52 -3.53
C VAL A 679 -44.98 -58.34 -2.61
N LEU A 680 -44.70 -58.35 -1.30
CA LEU A 680 -45.54 -59.03 -0.32
C LEU A 680 -46.98 -58.47 -0.37
N CYS A 681 -47.12 -57.14 -0.43
CA CYS A 681 -48.42 -56.47 -0.52
C CYS A 681 -49.17 -56.81 -1.83
N VAL A 682 -48.52 -56.67 -2.99
CA VAL A 682 -49.13 -56.96 -4.29
C VAL A 682 -49.47 -58.44 -4.44
N SER A 683 -48.62 -59.33 -3.93
CA SER A 683 -48.87 -60.78 -3.92
C SER A 683 -50.08 -61.15 -3.07
N CYS A 684 -50.26 -60.50 -1.91
CA CYS A 684 -51.46 -60.68 -1.09
C CYS A 684 -52.73 -60.23 -1.83
N ILE A 685 -52.68 -59.10 -2.55
CA ILE A 685 -53.82 -58.62 -3.36
C ILE A 685 -54.11 -59.61 -4.48
N LEU A 686 -53.10 -60.06 -5.23
CA LEU A 686 -53.23 -61.03 -6.31
C LEU A 686 -53.88 -62.34 -5.84
N VAL A 687 -53.40 -62.89 -4.73
CA VAL A 687 -53.98 -64.11 -4.15
C VAL A 687 -55.42 -63.84 -3.70
N LYS A 688 -55.71 -62.67 -3.13
CA LYS A 688 -57.07 -62.29 -2.74
C LYS A 688 -58.02 -62.18 -3.93
N THR A 689 -57.60 -61.62 -5.06
CA THR A 689 -58.40 -61.61 -6.31
C THR A 689 -58.60 -63.02 -6.86
N MET A 690 -57.58 -63.87 -6.82
CA MET A 690 -57.73 -65.28 -7.22
C MET A 690 -58.73 -66.04 -6.35
N VAL A 691 -58.76 -65.78 -5.04
CA VAL A 691 -59.76 -66.37 -4.13
C VAL A 691 -61.17 -65.94 -4.52
N VAL A 692 -61.40 -64.63 -4.79
CA VAL A 692 -62.71 -64.12 -5.22
C VAL A 692 -63.16 -64.79 -6.52
N LEU A 693 -62.26 -64.96 -7.49
CA LEU A 693 -62.55 -65.65 -8.75
C LEU A 693 -62.82 -67.15 -8.56
N ALA A 694 -62.08 -67.82 -7.68
CA ALA A 694 -62.24 -69.25 -7.40
C ALA A 694 -63.59 -69.54 -6.71
N VAL A 695 -64.01 -68.70 -5.76
CA VAL A 695 -65.31 -68.79 -5.08
C VAL A 695 -66.45 -68.58 -6.08
N PHE A 696 -66.33 -67.60 -6.99
CA PHE A 696 -67.36 -67.38 -8.02
C PHE A 696 -67.44 -68.52 -9.04
N LYS A 697 -66.30 -69.07 -9.49
CA LYS A 697 -66.28 -70.23 -10.40
C LYS A 697 -66.88 -71.49 -9.73
N ALA A 698 -66.70 -71.67 -8.43
CA ALA A 698 -67.28 -72.77 -7.67
C ALA A 698 -68.81 -72.65 -7.51
N SER A 699 -69.37 -71.43 -7.58
CA SER A 699 -70.81 -71.17 -7.53
C SER A 699 -71.56 -71.46 -8.85
N LYS A 700 -70.87 -71.82 -9.94
CA LYS A 700 -71.50 -72.26 -11.21
C LYS A 700 -71.73 -73.80 -11.23
N PRO A 701 -72.83 -74.30 -11.82
CA PRO A 701 -73.09 -75.75 -11.87
C PRO A 701 -71.99 -76.48 -12.65
N GLY A 702 -71.35 -77.47 -12.01
CA GLY A 702 -70.18 -78.21 -12.53
C GLY A 702 -68.80 -77.76 -12.01
N GLY A 703 -68.72 -76.69 -11.21
CA GLY A 703 -67.45 -76.06 -10.76
C GLY A 703 -66.81 -76.57 -9.46
N GLY A 704 -67.31 -77.64 -8.85
CA GLY A 704 -66.92 -78.08 -7.49
C GLY A 704 -65.44 -78.46 -7.29
N ALA A 705 -64.68 -78.68 -8.38
CA ALA A 705 -63.26 -79.04 -8.32
C ALA A 705 -62.32 -77.85 -8.03
N SER A 706 -62.69 -76.61 -8.42
CA SER A 706 -61.79 -75.45 -8.28
C SER A 706 -61.57 -75.00 -6.84
N LEU A 707 -62.53 -75.23 -5.95
CA LEU A 707 -62.45 -74.83 -4.54
C LEU A 707 -61.55 -75.75 -3.70
N LYS A 708 -61.41 -77.03 -4.09
CA LYS A 708 -60.53 -78.00 -3.41
C LYS A 708 -59.04 -77.79 -3.76
N TRP A 709 -58.73 -77.23 -4.94
CA TRP A 709 -57.37 -76.96 -5.41
C TRP A 709 -56.78 -75.63 -4.91
N PHE A 710 -57.49 -74.85 -4.08
CA PHE A 710 -56.99 -73.54 -3.65
C PHE A 710 -57.27 -73.25 -2.16
N GLY A 711 -56.80 -74.15 -1.30
CA GLY A 711 -56.93 -74.05 0.16
C GLY A 711 -56.01 -73.00 0.81
N VAL A 712 -56.21 -72.75 2.11
CA VAL A 712 -55.49 -71.72 2.90
C VAL A 712 -53.96 -71.94 2.90
N SER A 713 -53.50 -73.19 2.97
CA SER A 713 -52.07 -73.52 2.93
C SER A 713 -51.42 -73.14 1.59
N GLN A 714 -52.14 -73.35 0.49
CA GLN A 714 -51.66 -73.03 -0.87
C GLN A 714 -51.68 -71.53 -1.14
N GLN A 715 -52.63 -70.79 -0.58
CA GLN A 715 -52.65 -69.32 -0.63
C GLN A 715 -51.41 -68.71 0.06
N ARG A 716 -51.09 -69.20 1.26
CA ARG A 716 -49.87 -68.79 1.99
C ARG A 716 -48.60 -69.19 1.24
N GLY A 717 -48.56 -70.39 0.69
CA GLY A 717 -47.45 -70.87 -0.14
C GLY A 717 -47.21 -69.96 -1.35
N THR A 718 -48.26 -69.61 -2.09
CA THR A 718 -48.15 -68.72 -3.27
C THR A 718 -47.62 -67.33 -2.91
N VAL A 719 -48.12 -66.70 -1.84
CA VAL A 719 -47.60 -65.39 -1.40
C VAL A 719 -46.12 -65.45 -1.02
N LEU A 720 -45.72 -66.49 -0.28
CA LEU A 720 -44.32 -66.67 0.13
C LEU A 720 -43.40 -66.95 -1.05
N VAL A 721 -43.81 -67.78 -2.01
CA VAL A 721 -43.03 -68.08 -3.22
C VAL A 721 -42.81 -66.82 -4.05
N LEU A 722 -43.86 -66.05 -4.34
CA LEU A 722 -43.73 -64.79 -5.10
C LEU A 722 -42.82 -63.77 -4.38
N THR A 723 -42.93 -63.68 -3.05
CA THR A 723 -42.07 -62.78 -2.25
C THR A 723 -40.61 -63.28 -2.20
N SER A 724 -40.37 -64.59 -2.19
CA SER A 724 -39.03 -65.18 -2.15
C SER A 724 -38.22 -64.88 -3.42
N VAL A 725 -38.89 -64.81 -4.58
CA VAL A 725 -38.26 -64.38 -5.85
C VAL A 725 -37.72 -62.97 -5.72
N GLN A 726 -38.51 -62.04 -5.15
CA GLN A 726 -38.05 -60.67 -4.92
C GLN A 726 -36.89 -60.60 -3.93
N ALA A 727 -36.92 -61.40 -2.86
CA ALA A 727 -35.81 -61.47 -1.90
C ALA A 727 -34.52 -61.96 -2.56
N ALA A 728 -34.60 -62.93 -3.48
CA ALA A 728 -33.46 -63.40 -4.26
C ALA A 728 -32.91 -62.31 -5.20
N ILE A 729 -33.79 -61.58 -5.91
CA ILE A 729 -33.39 -60.43 -6.76
C ILE A 729 -32.66 -59.38 -5.93
N CYS A 730 -33.20 -58.99 -4.77
CA CYS A 730 -32.55 -58.04 -3.86
C CYS A 730 -31.19 -58.54 -3.36
N THR A 731 -31.08 -59.83 -3.02
CA THR A 731 -29.82 -60.42 -2.51
C THR A 731 -28.74 -60.41 -3.58
N VAL A 732 -29.07 -60.83 -4.80
CA VAL A 732 -28.12 -60.82 -5.94
C VAL A 732 -27.66 -59.39 -6.23
N TRP A 733 -28.57 -58.42 -6.24
CA TRP A 733 -28.21 -57.02 -6.49
C TRP A 733 -27.29 -56.45 -5.40
N LEU A 734 -27.59 -56.72 -4.12
CA LEU A 734 -26.76 -56.27 -3.00
C LEU A 734 -25.36 -56.90 -2.98
N VAL A 735 -25.21 -58.15 -3.41
CA VAL A 735 -23.91 -58.84 -3.45
C VAL A 735 -23.05 -58.36 -4.63
N LEU A 736 -23.65 -58.18 -5.80
CA LEU A 736 -22.91 -57.81 -7.02
C LEU A 736 -22.61 -56.32 -7.11
N SER A 737 -23.54 -55.46 -6.70
CA SER A 737 -23.44 -54.01 -6.91
C SER A 737 -24.25 -53.24 -5.86
N SER A 738 -23.80 -53.29 -4.60
CA SER A 738 -24.48 -52.66 -3.47
C SER A 738 -24.54 -51.13 -3.60
N PRO A 739 -25.68 -50.48 -3.29
CA PRO A 739 -25.77 -49.02 -3.20
C PRO A 739 -24.83 -48.45 -2.14
N MET A 740 -24.13 -47.36 -2.45
CA MET A 740 -23.15 -46.73 -1.54
C MET A 740 -23.39 -45.21 -1.39
N PRO A 741 -23.04 -44.61 -0.24
CA PRO A 741 -23.08 -43.17 -0.06
C PRO A 741 -22.12 -42.46 -1.03
N HIS A 742 -22.62 -41.47 -1.76
CA HIS A 742 -21.88 -40.67 -2.72
C HIS A 742 -21.97 -39.18 -2.39
N LYS A 743 -20.85 -38.46 -2.55
CA LYS A 743 -20.75 -37.01 -2.35
C LYS A 743 -20.72 -36.33 -3.71
N ASN A 744 -21.84 -35.76 -4.10
CA ASN A 744 -21.97 -35.11 -5.39
C ASN A 744 -21.71 -33.61 -5.28
N THR A 745 -20.72 -33.11 -6.00
CA THR A 745 -20.33 -31.69 -6.07
C THR A 745 -20.71 -31.04 -7.39
N GLN A 746 -21.30 -31.77 -8.33
CA GLN A 746 -21.57 -31.26 -9.69
C GLN A 746 -22.84 -30.42 -9.77
N TYR A 747 -23.82 -30.64 -8.89
CA TYR A 747 -25.07 -29.89 -8.92
C TYR A 747 -24.88 -28.41 -8.50
N HIS A 748 -23.99 -28.14 -7.54
CA HIS A 748 -23.73 -26.80 -7.03
C HIS A 748 -22.28 -26.65 -6.56
N ASN A 749 -21.58 -25.60 -6.99
CA ASN A 749 -20.17 -25.36 -6.62
C ASN A 749 -19.97 -25.05 -5.12
N ASN A 750 -20.99 -24.49 -4.46
CA ASN A 750 -20.93 -24.06 -3.05
C ASN A 750 -21.46 -25.10 -2.04
N LYS A 751 -22.01 -26.23 -2.49
CA LYS A 751 -22.67 -27.23 -1.64
C LYS A 751 -22.25 -28.66 -2.03
N ILE A 752 -22.25 -29.56 -1.05
CA ILE A 752 -22.03 -31.00 -1.27
C ILE A 752 -23.36 -31.72 -1.06
N VAL A 753 -23.90 -32.33 -2.10
CA VAL A 753 -25.13 -33.13 -2.00
C VAL A 753 -24.75 -34.56 -1.61
N TYR A 754 -25.27 -35.04 -0.48
CA TYR A 754 -25.12 -36.44 -0.08
C TYR A 754 -26.29 -37.25 -0.59
N GLU A 755 -26.01 -38.27 -1.39
CA GLU A 755 -26.99 -39.17 -1.97
C GLU A 755 -26.51 -40.63 -1.84
N CYS A 756 -27.42 -41.59 -1.98
CA CYS A 756 -27.03 -42.99 -2.14
C CYS A 756 -26.98 -43.31 -3.63
N ALA A 757 -25.80 -43.52 -4.17
CA ALA A 757 -25.65 -44.00 -5.53
C ALA A 757 -26.21 -45.42 -5.65
N ILE A 758 -27.03 -45.65 -6.67
CA ILE A 758 -27.75 -46.91 -6.91
C ILE A 758 -26.80 -48.07 -7.25
N GLY A 759 -25.57 -47.78 -7.67
CA GLY A 759 -24.53 -48.76 -8.02
C GLY A 759 -24.76 -49.40 -9.39
N SER A 760 -25.91 -50.06 -9.58
CA SER A 760 -26.31 -50.69 -10.84
C SER A 760 -27.73 -50.30 -11.25
N ALA A 761 -27.84 -49.54 -12.34
CA ALA A 761 -29.14 -49.18 -12.92
C ALA A 761 -29.93 -50.42 -13.35
N VAL A 762 -29.24 -51.44 -13.87
CA VAL A 762 -29.86 -52.71 -14.28
C VAL A 762 -30.50 -53.42 -13.08
N GLY A 763 -29.81 -53.49 -11.94
CA GLY A 763 -30.34 -54.10 -10.72
C GLY A 763 -31.61 -53.41 -10.21
N PHE A 764 -31.60 -52.08 -10.19
CA PHE A 764 -32.76 -51.28 -9.81
C PHE A 764 -33.94 -51.44 -10.79
N SER A 765 -33.68 -51.49 -12.10
CA SER A 765 -34.71 -51.74 -13.12
C SER A 765 -35.32 -53.13 -13.02
N VAL A 766 -34.54 -54.17 -12.70
CA VAL A 766 -35.05 -55.53 -12.50
C VAL A 766 -35.96 -55.61 -11.27
N LEU A 767 -35.58 -54.94 -10.17
CA LEU A 767 -36.40 -54.85 -8.95
C LEU A 767 -37.76 -54.20 -9.23
N LEU A 768 -37.78 -53.03 -9.85
CA LEU A 768 -39.03 -52.33 -10.20
C LEU A 768 -39.82 -53.09 -11.27
N GLY A 769 -39.15 -53.73 -12.22
CA GLY A 769 -39.75 -54.51 -13.29
C GLY A 769 -40.57 -55.70 -12.76
N TYR A 770 -40.06 -56.42 -11.76
CA TYR A 770 -40.80 -57.53 -11.15
C TYR A 770 -42.04 -57.07 -10.38
N ILE A 771 -41.93 -55.98 -9.61
CA ILE A 771 -43.08 -55.35 -8.94
C ILE A 771 -44.13 -54.92 -9.96
N GLY A 772 -43.70 -54.26 -11.04
CA GLY A 772 -44.56 -53.83 -12.14
C GLY A 772 -45.27 -55.00 -12.81
N LEU A 773 -44.56 -56.09 -13.10
CA LEU A 773 -45.12 -57.29 -13.71
C LEU A 773 -46.23 -57.90 -12.84
N LEU A 774 -45.97 -58.08 -11.53
CA LEU A 774 -46.97 -58.58 -10.58
C LEU A 774 -48.17 -57.63 -10.47
N ALA A 775 -47.94 -56.33 -10.47
CA ALA A 775 -49.00 -55.32 -10.40
C ALA A 775 -49.88 -55.34 -11.66
N VAL A 776 -49.30 -55.48 -12.86
CA VAL A 776 -50.04 -55.61 -14.13
C VAL A 776 -50.88 -56.88 -14.13
N ILE A 777 -50.31 -58.03 -13.77
CA ILE A 777 -51.05 -59.30 -13.67
C ILE A 777 -52.21 -59.17 -12.67
N SER A 778 -51.94 -58.61 -11.49
CA SER A 778 -52.96 -58.35 -10.46
C SER A 778 -54.06 -57.40 -10.95
N CYS A 779 -53.69 -56.32 -11.65
CA CYS A 779 -54.63 -55.35 -12.20
C CYS A 779 -55.51 -55.97 -13.30
N LEU A 780 -54.95 -56.76 -14.21
CA LEU A 780 -55.70 -57.46 -15.26
C LEU A 780 -56.74 -58.41 -14.65
N ILE A 781 -56.32 -59.23 -13.68
CA ILE A 781 -57.20 -60.18 -12.99
C ILE A 781 -58.28 -59.43 -12.18
N ALA A 782 -57.91 -58.36 -11.49
CA ALA A 782 -58.84 -57.51 -10.76
C ALA A 782 -59.86 -56.85 -11.70
N PHE A 783 -59.46 -56.41 -12.90
CA PHE A 783 -60.34 -55.82 -13.89
C PHE A 783 -61.39 -56.82 -14.40
N PHE A 784 -60.98 -58.05 -14.74
CA PHE A 784 -61.90 -59.11 -15.14
C PHE A 784 -62.90 -59.47 -14.02
N SER A 785 -62.52 -59.30 -12.75
CA SER A 785 -63.41 -59.58 -11.62
C SER A 785 -64.45 -58.48 -11.34
N ARG A 786 -64.39 -57.31 -12.00
CA ARG A 786 -65.22 -56.13 -11.66
C ARG A 786 -66.73 -56.32 -11.84
N ASN A 787 -67.13 -57.14 -12.81
CA ASN A 787 -68.53 -57.34 -13.18
C ASN A 787 -69.22 -58.49 -12.41
N LEU A 788 -68.56 -59.06 -11.40
CA LEU A 788 -69.11 -60.15 -10.61
C LEU A 788 -70.19 -59.63 -9.63
N PRO A 789 -71.43 -60.14 -9.66
CA PRO A 789 -72.46 -59.80 -8.69
C PRO A 789 -72.19 -60.57 -7.39
N ASP A 790 -71.67 -59.87 -6.39
CA ASP A 790 -71.57 -60.38 -5.02
C ASP A 790 -72.26 -59.39 -4.07
N ASN A 791 -72.87 -59.89 -2.98
CA ASN A 791 -73.66 -59.08 -2.04
C ASN A 791 -72.84 -57.98 -1.33
N PHE A 792 -71.51 -58.06 -1.45
CA PHE A 792 -70.57 -57.01 -1.12
C PHE A 792 -69.76 -56.68 -2.38
N ASN A 793 -69.71 -55.40 -2.79
CA ASN A 793 -68.95 -54.87 -3.94
C ASN A 793 -67.40 -55.02 -3.78
N GLU A 794 -66.91 -56.10 -3.17
CA GLU A 794 -65.52 -56.33 -2.81
C GLU A 794 -64.60 -56.43 -4.03
N ALA A 795 -65.02 -57.09 -5.09
CA ALA A 795 -64.24 -57.15 -6.33
C ALA A 795 -63.99 -55.74 -6.92
N LYS A 796 -65.00 -54.85 -6.87
CA LYS A 796 -64.87 -53.46 -7.32
C LYS A 796 -63.89 -52.64 -6.48
N LEU A 797 -63.87 -52.85 -5.15
CA LEU A 797 -62.92 -52.20 -4.25
C LEU A 797 -61.48 -52.67 -4.51
N ILE A 798 -61.28 -53.96 -4.82
CA ILE A 798 -59.96 -54.48 -5.19
C ILE A 798 -59.50 -53.89 -6.53
N THR A 799 -60.38 -53.83 -7.54
CA THR A 799 -60.05 -53.18 -8.82
C THR A 799 -59.69 -51.70 -8.61
N PHE A 800 -60.45 -50.97 -7.79
CA PHE A 800 -60.17 -49.56 -7.49
C PHE A 800 -58.81 -49.37 -6.79
N SER A 801 -58.48 -50.23 -5.83
CA SER A 801 -57.18 -50.21 -5.13
C SER A 801 -55.99 -50.44 -6.07
N MET A 802 -56.12 -51.38 -7.02
CA MET A 802 -55.06 -51.69 -7.98
C MET A 802 -54.90 -50.62 -9.06
N LEU A 803 -56.00 -49.96 -9.47
CA LEU A 803 -55.93 -48.83 -10.41
C LEU A 803 -55.19 -47.63 -9.79
N ILE A 804 -55.47 -47.29 -8.52
CA ILE A 804 -54.74 -46.24 -7.79
C ILE A 804 -53.26 -46.60 -7.70
N PHE A 805 -52.93 -47.84 -7.35
CA PHE A 805 -51.56 -48.32 -7.28
C PHE A 805 -50.83 -48.13 -8.62
N CYS A 806 -51.40 -48.61 -9.73
CA CYS A 806 -50.78 -48.48 -11.05
C CYS A 806 -50.61 -47.01 -11.47
N ALA A 807 -51.60 -46.15 -11.22
CA ALA A 807 -51.50 -44.73 -11.58
C ALA A 807 -50.35 -44.01 -10.87
N VAL A 808 -50.16 -44.26 -9.57
CA VAL A 808 -49.07 -43.66 -8.78
C VAL A 808 -47.70 -44.10 -9.30
N TRP A 809 -47.53 -45.39 -9.61
CA TRP A 809 -46.24 -45.91 -10.08
C TRP A 809 -45.90 -45.55 -11.52
N VAL A 810 -46.90 -45.35 -12.39
CA VAL A 810 -46.67 -44.78 -13.73
C VAL A 810 -46.21 -43.32 -13.64
N ALA A 811 -46.78 -42.53 -12.71
CA ALA A 811 -46.38 -41.15 -12.49
C ALA A 811 -45.00 -41.01 -11.82
N PHE A 812 -44.59 -41.99 -11.02
CA PHE A 812 -43.29 -42.00 -10.33
C PHE A 812 -42.08 -41.96 -11.29
N VAL A 813 -42.08 -42.78 -12.34
CA VAL A 813 -40.92 -42.95 -13.24
C VAL A 813 -40.41 -41.62 -13.84
N PRO A 814 -41.26 -40.78 -14.48
CA PRO A 814 -40.80 -39.49 -15.00
C PRO A 814 -40.44 -38.48 -13.91
N ALA A 815 -41.12 -38.50 -12.76
CA ALA A 815 -40.83 -37.61 -11.63
C ALA A 815 -39.48 -37.92 -10.97
N TYR A 816 -39.10 -39.20 -10.91
CA TYR A 816 -37.82 -39.66 -10.36
C TYR A 816 -36.63 -39.22 -11.22
N ILE A 817 -36.72 -39.37 -12.54
CA ILE A 817 -35.62 -39.04 -13.48
C ILE A 817 -35.38 -37.53 -13.55
N SER A 818 -36.41 -36.70 -13.36
CA SER A 818 -36.33 -35.24 -13.46
C SER A 818 -35.87 -34.54 -12.18
N SER A 819 -35.81 -35.25 -11.06
CA SER A 819 -35.54 -34.66 -9.74
C SER A 819 -34.10 -34.96 -9.28
N PRO A 820 -33.23 -33.96 -9.06
CA PRO A 820 -31.86 -34.20 -8.60
C PRO A 820 -31.74 -34.36 -7.07
N GLY A 821 -30.80 -35.19 -6.62
CA GLY A 821 -30.38 -35.32 -5.22
C GLY A 821 -31.53 -35.65 -4.26
N LYS A 822 -31.66 -34.86 -3.18
CA LYS A 822 -32.65 -35.09 -2.11
C LYS A 822 -34.11 -35.10 -2.56
N HIS A 823 -34.42 -34.50 -3.71
CA HIS A 823 -35.78 -34.49 -4.24
C HIS A 823 -36.18 -35.83 -4.87
N ALA A 824 -35.22 -36.60 -5.41
CA ALA A 824 -35.48 -37.95 -5.93
C ALA A 824 -35.97 -38.90 -4.82
N ASP A 825 -35.27 -38.89 -3.68
CA ASP A 825 -35.63 -39.70 -2.52
C ASP A 825 -37.04 -39.31 -1.99
N ALA A 826 -37.37 -38.00 -1.97
CA ALA A 826 -38.69 -37.52 -1.55
C ALA A 826 -39.82 -37.98 -2.48
N VAL A 827 -39.60 -38.00 -3.79
CA VAL A 827 -40.57 -38.48 -4.79
C VAL A 827 -40.85 -39.97 -4.62
N GLU A 828 -39.83 -40.78 -4.34
CA GLU A 828 -39.98 -42.22 -4.07
C GLU A 828 -40.81 -42.47 -2.79
N VAL A 829 -40.52 -41.74 -1.71
CA VAL A 829 -41.31 -41.80 -0.46
C VAL A 829 -42.76 -41.43 -0.70
N PHE A 830 -43.03 -40.37 -1.47
CA PHE A 830 -44.39 -39.95 -1.79
C PHE A 830 -45.18 -41.04 -2.53
N ALA A 831 -44.55 -41.70 -3.52
CA ALA A 831 -45.18 -42.80 -4.26
C ALA A 831 -45.50 -44.00 -3.36
N ILE A 832 -44.59 -44.35 -2.44
CA ILE A 832 -44.79 -45.43 -1.46
C ILE A 832 -45.98 -45.12 -0.54
N LEU A 833 -46.05 -43.90 0.01
CA LEU A 833 -47.11 -43.50 0.92
C LEU A 833 -48.47 -43.43 0.21
N ALA A 834 -48.54 -42.78 -0.95
CA ALA A 834 -49.79 -42.61 -1.71
C ALA A 834 -50.40 -43.96 -2.12
N SER A 835 -49.56 -44.89 -2.60
CA SER A 835 -50.02 -46.23 -2.97
C SER A 835 -50.47 -47.05 -1.76
N SER A 836 -49.76 -46.98 -0.64
CA SER A 836 -50.11 -47.70 0.60
C SER A 836 -51.40 -47.17 1.24
N PHE A 837 -51.58 -45.85 1.31
CA PHE A 837 -52.83 -45.24 1.78
C PHE A 837 -54.00 -45.57 0.85
N GLY A 838 -53.77 -45.54 -0.46
CA GLY A 838 -54.77 -45.93 -1.46
C GLY A 838 -55.30 -47.34 -1.24
N ILE A 839 -54.41 -48.30 -0.97
CA ILE A 839 -54.79 -49.71 -0.69
C ILE A 839 -55.51 -49.83 0.66
N LEU A 840 -55.00 -49.16 1.71
CA LEU A 840 -55.57 -49.23 3.05
C LEU A 840 -57.02 -48.71 3.09
N VAL A 841 -57.26 -47.53 2.54
CA VAL A 841 -58.57 -46.88 2.55
C VAL A 841 -59.58 -47.63 1.69
N SER A 842 -59.20 -48.08 0.48
CA SER A 842 -60.12 -48.74 -0.44
C SER A 842 -60.53 -50.14 0.01
N LEU A 843 -59.61 -50.94 0.58
CA LEU A 843 -59.89 -52.33 0.95
C LEU A 843 -60.45 -52.49 2.37
N PHE A 844 -60.00 -51.67 3.32
CA PHE A 844 -60.33 -51.83 4.74
C PHE A 844 -61.26 -50.74 5.28
N GLY A 845 -61.30 -49.55 4.67
CA GLY A 845 -62.19 -48.46 5.09
C GLY A 845 -63.66 -48.87 5.14
N PRO A 846 -64.26 -49.40 4.05
CA PRO A 846 -65.65 -49.85 4.04
C PRO A 846 -65.95 -50.96 5.07
N LYS A 847 -64.96 -51.82 5.36
CA LYS A 847 -65.12 -52.94 6.29
C LYS A 847 -65.11 -52.47 7.74
N CYS A 848 -64.21 -51.55 8.09
CA CYS A 848 -64.18 -50.93 9.42
C CYS A 848 -65.44 -50.09 9.65
N TYR A 849 -65.92 -49.37 8.63
CA TYR A 849 -67.19 -48.62 8.71
C TYR A 849 -68.37 -49.51 9.07
N ILE A 850 -68.51 -50.68 8.43
CA ILE A 850 -69.62 -51.61 8.73
C ILE A 850 -69.46 -52.27 10.10
N ILE A 851 -68.25 -52.65 10.50
CA ILE A 851 -68.00 -53.30 11.79
C ILE A 851 -68.27 -52.35 12.96
N LEU A 852 -67.89 -51.06 12.85
CA LEU A 852 -67.98 -50.10 13.95
C LEU A 852 -69.29 -49.28 13.97
N LEU A 853 -69.80 -48.88 12.79
CA LEU A 853 -70.89 -47.91 12.70
C LEU A 853 -72.22 -48.52 12.23
N LYS A 854 -72.23 -49.74 11.67
CA LYS A 854 -73.44 -50.45 11.21
C LYS A 854 -73.46 -51.94 11.61
N PRO A 855 -73.45 -52.26 12.90
CA PRO A 855 -73.41 -53.64 13.39
C PRO A 855 -74.63 -54.49 12.94
N GLU A 856 -75.76 -53.87 12.61
CA GLU A 856 -76.96 -54.54 12.07
C GLU A 856 -76.71 -55.27 10.74
N ARG A 857 -75.72 -54.83 9.95
CA ARG A 857 -75.28 -55.49 8.70
C ARG A 857 -74.21 -56.58 8.93
N ASN A 858 -73.76 -56.79 10.17
CA ASN A 858 -72.74 -57.77 10.55
C ASN A 858 -73.34 -59.11 11.03
N THR A 859 -74.36 -59.61 10.33
CA THR A 859 -75.03 -60.89 10.65
C THR A 859 -75.05 -61.85 9.45
N LYS A 860 -75.05 -63.17 9.72
CA LYS A 860 -75.10 -64.21 8.66
C LYS A 860 -76.35 -64.09 7.77
N LYS A 861 -77.46 -63.58 8.31
CA LYS A 861 -78.72 -63.32 7.58
C LYS A 861 -78.60 -62.15 6.60
N ALA A 862 -77.92 -61.06 6.98
CA ALA A 862 -77.66 -59.93 6.09
C ALA A 862 -76.67 -60.27 4.96
N LEU A 863 -75.74 -61.21 5.19
CA LEU A 863 -74.77 -61.67 4.19
C LEU A 863 -75.35 -62.62 3.12
N MET A 864 -76.34 -63.46 3.49
CA MET A 864 -76.91 -64.49 2.60
C MET A 864 -78.18 -64.08 1.84
N GLY A 865 -78.67 -62.84 2.01
CA GLY A 865 -79.72 -62.26 1.16
C GLY A 865 -81.02 -63.09 1.03
N ARG A 866 -81.57 -63.62 2.12
CA ARG A 866 -82.84 -64.37 2.10
C ARG A 866 -83.97 -63.54 2.72
N ASN A 867 -84.77 -62.87 1.89
CA ASN A 867 -86.09 -62.37 2.28
C ASN A 867 -87.08 -63.55 2.24
N THR A 868 -87.60 -63.96 3.40
CA THR A 868 -88.75 -64.87 3.50
C THR A 868 -89.91 -64.15 4.21
N LYS A 869 -90.95 -63.82 3.44
CA LYS A 869 -92.38 -63.72 3.82
C LYS A 869 -93.12 -64.03 2.50
N GLY A 870 -94.00 -65.01 2.32
CA GLY A 870 -94.75 -65.88 3.21
C GLY A 870 -96.18 -65.96 2.64
N THR A 871 -96.56 -67.07 2.01
CA THR A 871 -97.92 -67.37 1.52
C THR A 871 -98.49 -68.54 2.33
N SER A 872 -99.57 -68.33 3.09
CA SER A 872 -100.94 -68.81 2.79
C SER A 872 -101.89 -68.80 4.00
N GLU A 873 -103.17 -68.56 3.68
CA GLU A 873 -104.43 -69.09 4.27
C GLU A 873 -105.11 -68.45 5.50
N TYR A 874 -106.39 -68.15 5.24
CA TYR A 874 -107.54 -67.62 5.99
C TYR A 874 -107.50 -66.18 6.55
#